data_AF-A0A9C6WVV7-F1
#
_entry.id   AF-A0A9C6WVV7-F1
#
_cell.length_a   1.000
_cell.length_b   1.000
_cell.length_c   1.000
_cell.angle_alpha   90.00
_cell.angle_beta   90.00
_cell.angle_gamma   90.00
#
_symmetry.space_group_name_H-M   'P 1'
#
loop_
_entity.id
_entity.type
_entity.pdbx_description
1 polymer ?
#
loop_
_entity_poly.entity_id
_entity_poly.type
_entity_poly.pdbx_seq_one_letter_code
_entity_poly.pdbx_strand_id
1 'polypeptide(L)'
;MRWLHVAAVTLGALILAGTLLLIGLHLSQPGPCGRGAMPCSSAPTCIPQRSWCNGHRDCPSGEDEDSVGCADWAGSDGVLHTVLDALPPSKTRTTPTLRKCALTNFPVSCRCEDTKLNCRGAGLVEPPASIRGGVSKLVLLNNFIKKVDSSSFSDYPSLALLHLGGNSITHIPAGTFTGKKYLQKLLLMNNMLRRWDSSPGELQDLQRLQWLFLDNNQLEDRTWPLGQLGALGHLEWLSITNNKLRLMQNEEFPLMTSLHELNLTNNAVSRIEEMTFARLSRLTLLELSSNDVRSIHPAAFEKLLELKELRLANNKLSILPDHIFESLGSLTKLDLGGNPIHIPGHLFLPLQNLTSLGLQDIDIGNIDVDMFSVLPKLSNVYFKFYYYCSFVPHVPRCKPNNDGVSSMEHLLHALPLRLTVWLVAGFTLGANVLVMSGRAALNDDNRVLSLVIRSLAAADLLMGVYLVVIASADEVMRGQYNSYAHAWMTSWACTLAGVLSMVSSEVSVMTLVFMSLDRFLLIADPLGRNLMSFRSSARAVAAIWVSCVILAVLPVAVHWRSSTRFYGANGMCFPLHIDDPYLTGWQYSTFIFLCVNGASLLLVALLYLGMFLSIVRTRRATPLAVGDVDVAKRFFFIVLTDACCWAPIAVMKVLALAHVHISAELYAWVVVFLVPINSAINPVLYTLTIPKYRQVLARLARRLAVCDAVLSTRRPSADLELSRYGVLPRVSQPSGSDGERRHPEDTGGPAEPRLQEDFSIHHGRRQPRPPWAQRRNSLRGSVGAPTASTCL
;
A
#
# COMPACT_ATOMS: atom_id res chain seq x y z
N MET A 1 38.37 -35.26 20.31
CA MET A 1 37.26 -35.87 21.06
C MET A 1 36.20 -34.86 21.50
N ARG A 2 36.43 -33.95 22.49
CA ARG A 2 35.36 -33.06 23.03
C ARG A 2 34.50 -32.33 21.97
N TRP A 3 35.08 -31.82 20.89
CA TRP A 3 34.33 -31.17 19.80
C TRP A 3 33.38 -32.10 19.01
N LEU A 4 33.68 -33.39 18.88
CA LEU A 4 32.76 -34.35 18.23
C LEU A 4 31.48 -34.56 19.06
N HIS A 5 31.59 -34.57 20.39
CA HIS A 5 30.41 -34.67 21.25
C HIS A 5 29.50 -33.45 21.12
N VAL A 6 30.06 -32.24 21.03
CA VAL A 6 29.26 -31.02 20.81
C VAL A 6 28.53 -31.11 19.46
N ALA A 7 29.23 -31.47 18.38
CA ALA A 7 28.63 -31.63 17.06
C ALA A 7 27.54 -32.72 16.99
N ALA A 8 27.75 -33.85 17.67
CA ALA A 8 26.75 -34.92 17.73
C ALA A 8 25.51 -34.50 18.55
N VAL A 9 25.69 -33.77 19.66
CA VAL A 9 24.58 -33.24 20.46
C VAL A 9 23.80 -32.16 19.71
N THR A 10 24.45 -31.26 18.97
CA THR A 10 23.73 -30.27 18.16
C THR A 10 23.00 -30.90 16.98
N LEU A 11 23.57 -31.92 16.33
CA LEU A 11 22.88 -32.64 15.26
C LEU A 11 21.68 -33.45 15.79
N GLY A 12 21.83 -34.10 16.94
CA GLY A 12 20.73 -34.79 17.63
C GLY A 12 19.61 -33.82 18.04
N ALA A 13 19.96 -32.65 18.57
CA ALA A 13 18.98 -31.61 18.91
C ALA A 13 18.24 -31.06 17.67
N LEU A 14 18.92 -30.88 16.53
CA LEU A 14 18.29 -30.47 15.27
C LEU A 14 17.33 -31.54 14.72
N ILE A 15 17.68 -32.82 14.81
CA ILE A 15 16.80 -33.93 14.40
C ILE A 15 15.58 -34.03 15.33
N LEU A 16 15.78 -33.88 16.65
CA LEU A 16 14.68 -33.90 17.63
C LEU A 16 13.75 -32.68 17.48
N ALA A 17 14.30 -31.51 17.18
CA ALA A 17 13.50 -30.33 16.83
C ALA A 17 12.70 -30.54 15.54
N GLY A 18 13.30 -31.17 14.52
CA GLY A 18 12.63 -31.52 13.28
C GLY A 18 11.46 -32.51 13.45
N THR A 19 11.62 -33.54 14.28
CA THR A 19 10.52 -34.48 14.57
C THR A 19 9.45 -33.87 15.47
N LEU A 20 9.80 -32.99 16.42
CA LEU A 20 8.82 -32.22 17.19
C LEU A 20 8.04 -31.23 16.31
N LEU A 21 8.67 -30.62 15.28
CA LEU A 21 7.98 -29.79 14.30
C LEU A 21 6.93 -30.58 13.50
N LEU A 22 7.29 -31.81 13.08
CA LEU A 22 6.39 -32.70 12.35
C LEU A 22 5.22 -33.22 13.22
N ILE A 23 5.45 -33.43 14.51
CA ILE A 23 4.39 -33.78 15.47
C ILE A 23 3.47 -32.58 15.76
N GLY A 24 4.03 -31.36 15.83
CA GLY A 24 3.26 -30.12 15.93
C GLY A 24 2.31 -29.89 14.75
N LEU A 25 2.68 -30.35 13.56
CA LEU A 25 1.84 -30.34 12.35
C LEU A 25 0.70 -31.38 12.34
N HIS A 26 0.44 -32.09 13.44
CA HIS A 26 -0.66 -33.05 13.57
C HIS A 26 -1.59 -32.81 14.76
N LEU A 27 -1.44 -31.71 15.51
CA LEU A 27 -2.35 -31.34 16.61
C LEU A 27 -2.93 -29.93 16.47
N SER A 28 -3.56 -29.69 15.32
CA SER A 28 -4.59 -28.67 15.17
C SER A 28 -5.76 -29.26 14.41
N GLN A 29 -6.79 -29.78 15.10
CA GLN A 29 -8.07 -30.03 14.45
C GLN A 29 -8.70 -28.67 14.11
N PRO A 30 -8.92 -28.34 12.83
CA PRO A 30 -9.60 -27.11 12.46
C PRO A 30 -11.11 -27.28 12.66
N GLY A 31 -11.84 -26.16 12.69
CA GLY A 31 -13.23 -26.18 12.25
C GLY A 31 -13.31 -26.51 10.74
N PRO A 32 -14.48 -26.41 10.10
CA PRO A 32 -14.60 -26.70 8.66
C PRO A 32 -13.65 -25.86 7.78
N CYS A 33 -13.20 -24.68 8.24
CA CYS A 33 -12.10 -23.91 7.64
C CYS A 33 -11.07 -23.45 8.69
N GLY A 34 -9.85 -23.17 8.24
CA GLY A 34 -8.81 -22.52 9.04
C GLY A 34 -9.03 -21.01 9.20
N ARG A 35 -8.32 -20.39 10.16
CA ARG A 35 -8.31 -18.92 10.31
C ARG A 35 -7.90 -18.25 8.98
N GLY A 36 -8.53 -17.12 8.66
CA GLY A 36 -8.29 -16.39 7.40
C GLY A 36 -9.09 -16.90 6.18
N ALA A 37 -9.78 -18.05 6.28
CA ALA A 37 -10.64 -18.60 5.23
C ALA A 37 -12.07 -18.87 5.71
N MET A 38 -13.06 -18.68 4.84
CA MET A 38 -14.47 -18.94 5.09
C MET A 38 -15.00 -20.05 4.17
N PRO A 39 -15.93 -20.90 4.64
CA PRO A 39 -16.56 -21.92 3.80
C PRO A 39 -17.53 -21.26 2.81
N CYS A 40 -17.59 -21.78 1.59
CA CYS A 40 -18.73 -21.58 0.70
C CYS A 40 -19.98 -22.24 1.32
N SER A 41 -21.17 -21.64 1.23
CA SER A 41 -22.39 -22.22 1.80
C SER A 41 -22.88 -23.44 1.02
N SER A 42 -22.52 -23.56 -0.27
CA SER A 42 -22.93 -24.67 -1.14
C SER A 42 -21.93 -25.83 -1.23
N ALA A 43 -20.72 -25.69 -0.69
CA ALA A 43 -19.65 -26.67 -0.84
C ALA A 43 -18.64 -26.61 0.32
N PRO A 44 -17.99 -27.73 0.71
CA PRO A 44 -16.93 -27.74 1.74
C PRO A 44 -15.61 -27.07 1.30
N THR A 45 -15.66 -26.18 0.30
CA THR A 45 -14.53 -25.39 -0.19
C THR A 45 -14.33 -24.20 0.73
N CYS A 46 -13.12 -24.01 1.25
CA CYS A 46 -12.73 -22.84 2.01
C CYS A 46 -12.01 -21.84 1.11
N ILE A 47 -12.52 -20.62 0.98
CA ILE A 47 -11.85 -19.55 0.24
C ILE A 47 -11.28 -18.49 1.21
N PRO A 48 -10.12 -17.87 0.91
CA PRO A 48 -9.56 -16.81 1.74
C PRO A 48 -10.51 -15.60 1.87
N GLN A 49 -10.46 -14.87 2.99
CA GLN A 49 -11.27 -13.64 3.17
C GLN A 49 -10.93 -12.52 2.17
N ARG A 50 -9.79 -12.62 1.47
CA ARG A 50 -9.40 -11.75 0.33
C ARG A 50 -10.01 -12.16 -1.02
N SER A 51 -10.62 -13.34 -1.10
CA SER A 51 -11.30 -13.85 -2.30
C SER A 51 -12.78 -13.48 -2.36
N TRP A 52 -13.34 -12.91 -1.30
CA TRP A 52 -14.68 -12.33 -1.32
C TRP A 52 -14.62 -10.92 -1.94
N CYS A 53 -15.46 -10.69 -2.96
CA CYS A 53 -15.63 -9.41 -3.65
C CYS A 53 -14.34 -8.93 -4.35
N ASN A 54 -13.64 -9.83 -5.03
CA ASN A 54 -12.45 -9.58 -5.84
C ASN A 54 -12.73 -9.50 -7.36
N GLY A 55 -13.97 -9.78 -7.80
CA GLY A 55 -14.37 -9.85 -9.21
C GLY A 55 -14.25 -11.25 -9.85
N HIS A 56 -13.96 -12.28 -9.08
CA HIS A 56 -13.68 -13.65 -9.54
C HIS A 56 -14.39 -14.69 -8.67
N ARG A 57 -15.05 -15.67 -9.29
CA ARG A 57 -15.82 -16.71 -8.59
C ARG A 57 -14.91 -17.83 -8.10
N ASP A 58 -14.33 -17.64 -6.92
CA ASP A 58 -13.57 -18.62 -6.16
C ASP A 58 -14.50 -19.64 -5.44
N CYS A 59 -15.76 -19.29 -5.10
CA CYS A 59 -16.76 -20.25 -4.60
C CYS A 59 -17.61 -20.90 -5.73
N PRO A 60 -17.97 -22.19 -5.64
CA PRO A 60 -18.71 -22.91 -6.71
C PRO A 60 -20.08 -22.32 -7.09
N SER A 61 -20.74 -21.61 -6.17
CA SER A 61 -22.01 -20.92 -6.45
C SER A 61 -21.86 -19.46 -6.89
N GLY A 62 -20.66 -18.87 -6.82
CA GLY A 62 -20.46 -17.44 -7.04
C GLY A 62 -21.08 -16.55 -5.96
N GLU A 63 -21.19 -17.06 -4.73
CA GLU A 63 -21.74 -16.37 -3.54
C GLU A 63 -20.75 -15.38 -2.91
N ASP A 64 -19.48 -15.63 -3.14
CA ASP A 64 -18.31 -14.80 -2.87
C ASP A 64 -18.28 -13.52 -3.71
N GLU A 65 -18.92 -13.59 -4.89
CA GLU A 65 -19.18 -12.50 -5.83
C GLU A 65 -20.68 -12.17 -5.93
N ASP A 66 -21.45 -12.43 -4.85
CA ASP A 66 -22.82 -11.98 -4.79
C ASP A 66 -22.87 -10.45 -4.73
N SER A 67 -23.50 -9.87 -5.76
CA SER A 67 -23.87 -8.46 -5.84
C SER A 67 -24.48 -7.88 -4.54
N VAL A 68 -25.32 -8.62 -3.81
CA VAL A 68 -25.92 -8.12 -2.56
C VAL A 68 -24.92 -8.18 -1.41
N GLY A 69 -24.23 -9.31 -1.25
CA GLY A 69 -23.18 -9.48 -0.23
C GLY A 69 -21.92 -8.62 -0.43
N CYS A 70 -21.67 -8.12 -1.64
CA CYS A 70 -20.50 -7.31 -2.00
C CYS A 70 -20.77 -5.82 -2.20
N ALA A 71 -21.99 -5.43 -2.61
CA ALA A 71 -22.38 -4.02 -2.72
C ALA A 71 -22.76 -3.38 -1.38
N ASP A 72 -22.47 -4.03 -0.24
CA ASP A 72 -22.95 -3.64 1.08
C ASP A 72 -22.63 -2.19 1.46
N TRP A 73 -21.54 -1.64 0.90
CA TRP A 73 -21.08 -0.25 0.98
C TRP A 73 -20.61 0.35 -0.36
N ALA A 74 -20.94 -0.30 -1.49
CA ALA A 74 -20.92 0.42 -2.77
C ALA A 74 -22.09 1.41 -2.73
N GLY A 75 -21.81 2.71 -2.87
CA GLY A 75 -22.80 3.77 -2.68
C GLY A 75 -24.02 3.67 -3.59
N SER A 76 -24.98 4.58 -3.42
CA SER A 76 -26.30 4.56 -4.10
C SER A 76 -26.27 4.37 -5.63
N ASP A 77 -25.15 4.62 -6.30
CA ASP A 77 -24.90 4.26 -7.70
C ASP A 77 -25.13 2.77 -8.01
N GLY A 78 -24.93 1.86 -7.04
CA GLY A 78 -25.25 0.43 -7.20
C GLY A 78 -26.72 0.17 -7.50
N VAL A 79 -27.62 0.97 -6.90
CA VAL A 79 -29.06 0.97 -7.22
C VAL A 79 -29.30 1.62 -8.58
N LEU A 80 -28.65 2.74 -8.90
CA LEU A 80 -28.85 3.42 -10.19
C LEU A 80 -28.42 2.54 -11.38
N HIS A 81 -27.30 1.82 -11.26
CA HIS A 81 -26.85 0.85 -12.24
C HIS A 81 -27.77 -0.37 -12.32
N THR A 82 -28.09 -1.02 -11.20
CA THR A 82 -29.01 -2.17 -11.23
C THR A 82 -30.41 -1.79 -11.71
N VAL A 83 -30.90 -0.57 -11.47
CA VAL A 83 -32.21 -0.11 -11.96
C VAL A 83 -32.21 0.24 -13.46
N LEU A 84 -31.09 0.69 -14.01
CA LEU A 84 -30.96 0.94 -15.46
C LEU A 84 -30.71 -0.35 -16.25
N ASP A 85 -29.89 -1.27 -15.71
CA ASP A 85 -29.52 -2.52 -16.38
C ASP A 85 -30.50 -3.69 -16.07
N ALA A 86 -31.24 -3.67 -14.95
CA ALA A 86 -32.37 -4.58 -14.69
C ALA A 86 -33.69 -4.09 -15.30
N LEU A 87 -33.62 -3.42 -16.46
CA LEU A 87 -34.61 -3.69 -17.51
C LEU A 87 -34.45 -5.17 -17.89
N PRO A 88 -35.38 -6.07 -17.51
CA PRO A 88 -35.18 -7.49 -17.76
C PRO A 88 -35.06 -7.72 -19.27
N PRO A 89 -33.97 -8.35 -19.77
CA PRO A 89 -33.97 -8.87 -21.14
C PRO A 89 -35.10 -9.90 -21.20
N SER A 90 -36.14 -9.60 -21.96
CA SER A 90 -37.41 -10.36 -21.92
C SER A 90 -37.11 -11.85 -22.08
N LYS A 91 -37.44 -12.66 -21.06
CA LYS A 91 -37.33 -14.13 -21.08
C LYS A 91 -38.44 -14.74 -21.94
N THR A 92 -38.51 -14.26 -23.17
CA THR A 92 -39.32 -14.76 -24.28
C THR A 92 -38.35 -15.04 -25.42
N ARG A 93 -37.66 -16.19 -25.37
CA ARG A 93 -36.84 -16.72 -26.48
C ARG A 93 -37.76 -17.30 -27.57
N THR A 94 -38.74 -16.51 -27.97
CA THR A 94 -39.61 -16.67 -29.13
C THR A 94 -39.09 -15.72 -30.21
N THR A 95 -39.23 -16.10 -31.47
CA THR A 95 -38.69 -15.41 -32.65
C THR A 95 -38.93 -13.88 -32.62
N PRO A 96 -37.96 -13.07 -33.08
CA PRO A 96 -38.11 -11.62 -33.14
C PRO A 96 -39.09 -11.23 -34.25
N THR A 97 -40.38 -11.26 -33.94
CA THR A 97 -41.39 -10.55 -34.72
C THR A 97 -41.03 -9.07 -34.70
N LEU A 98 -40.80 -8.49 -35.88
CA LEU A 98 -40.40 -7.10 -36.02
C LEU A 98 -41.55 -6.19 -35.54
N ARG A 99 -41.54 -5.81 -34.25
CA ARG A 99 -42.51 -4.89 -33.66
C ARG A 99 -42.46 -3.56 -34.40
N LYS A 100 -43.42 -3.37 -35.30
CA LYS A 100 -43.56 -2.11 -36.06
C LYS A 100 -43.76 -0.97 -35.08
N CYS A 101 -43.15 0.17 -35.37
CA CYS A 101 -43.42 1.41 -34.66
C CYS A 101 -44.91 1.79 -34.83
N ALA A 102 -45.59 2.09 -33.73
CA ALA A 102 -46.96 2.61 -33.73
C ALA A 102 -47.00 4.15 -33.80
N LEU A 103 -45.85 4.80 -33.57
CA LEU A 103 -45.68 6.24 -33.64
C LEU A 103 -45.45 6.71 -35.09
N THR A 104 -45.90 7.92 -35.40
CA THR A 104 -45.62 8.62 -36.67
C THR A 104 -45.25 10.08 -36.40
N ASN A 105 -44.51 10.70 -37.32
CA ASN A 105 -43.99 12.07 -37.18
C ASN A 105 -43.01 12.23 -35.99
N PHE A 106 -42.00 11.36 -35.89
CA PHE A 106 -40.89 11.46 -34.92
C PHE A 106 -39.54 11.70 -35.63
N PRO A 107 -38.51 12.25 -34.95
CA PRO A 107 -37.23 12.56 -35.58
C PRO A 107 -36.48 11.31 -36.07
N VAL A 108 -35.86 11.39 -37.26
CA VAL A 108 -35.13 10.26 -37.89
C VAL A 108 -33.90 9.79 -37.09
N SER A 109 -33.37 10.62 -36.20
CA SER A 109 -32.29 10.26 -35.25
C SER A 109 -32.78 9.48 -34.02
N CYS A 110 -34.10 9.30 -33.86
CA CYS A 110 -34.68 8.52 -32.76
C CYS A 110 -35.07 7.11 -33.21
N ARG A 111 -34.83 6.11 -32.35
CA ARG A 111 -35.34 4.75 -32.52
C ARG A 111 -36.70 4.61 -31.84
N CYS A 112 -37.71 4.22 -32.62
CA CYS A 112 -39.03 3.84 -32.13
C CYS A 112 -39.15 2.32 -31.98
N GLU A 113 -39.86 1.86 -30.94
CA GLU A 113 -40.32 0.48 -30.79
C GLU A 113 -41.73 0.51 -30.19
N ASP A 114 -42.74 0.02 -30.91
CA ASP A 114 -44.13 0.04 -30.45
C ASP A 114 -44.57 1.51 -30.15
N THR A 115 -44.94 1.85 -28.91
CA THR A 115 -45.23 3.22 -28.43
C THR A 115 -44.06 3.88 -27.67
N LYS A 116 -42.87 3.27 -27.65
CA LYS A 116 -41.66 3.77 -26.98
C LYS A 116 -40.80 4.55 -27.98
N LEU A 117 -40.25 5.70 -27.57
CA LEU A 117 -39.32 6.50 -28.37
C LEU A 117 -38.02 6.76 -27.62
N ASN A 118 -36.89 6.43 -28.25
CA ASN A 118 -35.55 6.64 -27.71
C ASN A 118 -34.72 7.52 -28.67
N CYS A 119 -34.39 8.72 -28.20
CA CYS A 119 -33.63 9.76 -28.88
C CYS A 119 -32.27 10.01 -28.18
N ARG A 120 -31.67 9.00 -27.53
CA ARG A 120 -30.39 9.18 -26.82
C ARG A 120 -29.29 9.64 -27.77
N GLY A 121 -28.62 10.76 -27.47
CA GLY A 121 -27.54 11.28 -28.32
C GLY A 121 -27.99 11.89 -29.66
N ALA A 122 -29.29 12.17 -29.84
CA ALA A 122 -29.88 12.60 -31.11
C ALA A 122 -29.60 14.06 -31.52
N GLY A 123 -28.88 14.84 -30.69
CA GLY A 123 -28.52 16.23 -30.94
C GLY A 123 -29.65 17.24 -30.72
N LEU A 124 -30.72 16.86 -30.04
CA LEU A 124 -31.93 17.68 -29.88
C LEU A 124 -31.70 18.90 -28.97
N VAL A 125 -32.21 20.06 -29.38
CA VAL A 125 -32.12 21.34 -28.61
C VAL A 125 -33.42 21.66 -27.87
N GLU A 126 -34.52 21.02 -28.27
CA GLU A 126 -35.86 21.13 -27.70
C GLU A 126 -36.51 19.73 -27.69
N PRO A 127 -37.49 19.44 -26.82
CA PRO A 127 -38.26 18.20 -26.89
C PRO A 127 -39.02 18.10 -28.24
N PRO A 128 -39.11 16.92 -28.86
CA PRO A 128 -39.87 16.76 -30.09
C PRO A 128 -41.36 16.94 -29.82
N ALA A 129 -42.09 17.54 -30.77
CA ALA A 129 -43.52 17.82 -30.69
C ALA A 129 -44.30 17.17 -31.85
N SER A 130 -45.63 17.13 -31.73
CA SER A 130 -46.57 16.64 -32.75
C SER A 130 -46.37 15.18 -33.20
N ILE A 131 -45.84 14.32 -32.31
CA ILE A 131 -45.72 12.88 -32.57
C ILE A 131 -47.08 12.21 -32.36
N ARG A 132 -47.60 11.55 -33.39
CA ARG A 132 -48.89 10.84 -33.33
C ARG A 132 -48.68 9.38 -32.92
N GLY A 133 -49.63 8.80 -32.17
CA GLY A 133 -49.62 7.38 -31.77
C GLY A 133 -49.53 7.12 -30.26
N GLY A 134 -49.50 8.16 -29.41
CA GLY A 134 -49.59 8.02 -27.95
C GLY A 134 -48.32 7.47 -27.32
N VAL A 135 -47.29 8.32 -27.20
CA VAL A 135 -45.98 7.93 -26.63
C VAL A 135 -46.12 7.49 -25.18
N SER A 136 -45.71 6.25 -24.88
CA SER A 136 -45.76 5.65 -23.54
C SER A 136 -44.43 5.78 -22.78
N LYS A 137 -43.30 5.83 -23.49
CA LYS A 137 -41.96 6.09 -22.92
C LYS A 137 -41.18 7.02 -23.84
N LEU A 138 -40.62 8.09 -23.29
CA LEU A 138 -39.83 9.09 -24.02
C LEU A 138 -38.45 9.23 -23.37
N VAL A 139 -37.40 8.86 -24.10
CA VAL A 139 -36.00 8.95 -23.65
C VAL A 139 -35.26 9.97 -24.50
N LEU A 140 -34.86 11.07 -23.87
CA LEU A 140 -34.15 12.23 -24.44
C LEU A 140 -32.74 12.39 -23.81
N LEU A 141 -32.19 11.31 -23.25
CA LEU A 141 -30.90 11.27 -22.55
C LEU A 141 -29.73 11.75 -23.43
N ASN A 142 -28.80 12.52 -22.86
CA ASN A 142 -27.59 13.02 -23.55
C ASN A 142 -27.94 13.82 -24.82
N ASN A 143 -28.67 14.93 -24.65
CA ASN A 143 -28.99 15.88 -25.72
C ASN A 143 -28.62 17.32 -25.28
N PHE A 144 -28.97 18.32 -26.09
CA PHE A 144 -28.65 19.73 -25.85
C PHE A 144 -29.89 20.54 -25.43
N ILE A 145 -30.89 19.90 -24.82
CA ILE A 145 -32.16 20.54 -24.46
C ILE A 145 -31.90 21.58 -23.37
N LYS A 146 -32.16 22.87 -23.67
CA LYS A 146 -31.91 24.01 -22.77
C LYS A 146 -33.16 24.57 -22.11
N LYS A 147 -34.29 24.48 -22.81
CA LYS A 147 -35.60 24.94 -22.38
C LYS A 147 -36.60 23.80 -22.47
N VAL A 148 -37.58 23.86 -21.58
CA VAL A 148 -38.80 23.09 -21.61
C VAL A 148 -39.89 24.09 -21.24
N ASP A 149 -40.96 24.14 -22.02
CA ASP A 149 -42.08 25.05 -21.83
C ASP A 149 -43.29 24.28 -21.28
N SER A 150 -44.35 25.00 -20.90
CA SER A 150 -45.58 24.38 -20.37
C SER A 150 -46.28 23.47 -21.38
N SER A 151 -46.06 23.68 -22.68
CA SER A 151 -46.63 22.88 -23.78
C SER A 151 -45.75 21.70 -24.23
N SER A 152 -44.47 21.63 -23.83
CA SER A 152 -43.48 20.71 -24.44
C SER A 152 -43.81 19.21 -24.32
N PHE A 153 -44.71 18.82 -23.42
CA PHE A 153 -45.19 17.44 -23.28
C PHE A 153 -46.71 17.30 -23.42
N SER A 154 -47.45 18.32 -23.85
CA SER A 154 -48.92 18.26 -23.95
C SER A 154 -49.42 17.14 -24.85
N ASP A 155 -48.70 16.84 -25.93
CA ASP A 155 -49.00 15.75 -26.89
C ASP A 155 -48.88 14.33 -26.29
N TYR A 156 -48.39 14.18 -25.05
CA TYR A 156 -48.07 12.90 -24.42
C TYR A 156 -48.92 12.61 -23.17
N PRO A 157 -50.25 12.44 -23.28
CA PRO A 157 -51.11 12.14 -22.12
C PRO A 157 -50.83 10.77 -21.51
N SER A 158 -50.51 9.77 -22.33
CA SER A 158 -50.27 8.37 -21.93
C SER A 158 -48.84 8.08 -21.45
N LEU A 159 -48.04 9.12 -21.18
CA LEU A 159 -46.61 8.99 -20.89
C LEU A 159 -46.37 8.38 -19.51
N ALA A 160 -45.72 7.22 -19.46
CA ALA A 160 -45.39 6.49 -18.23
C ALA A 160 -43.93 6.65 -17.79
N LEU A 161 -43.01 6.95 -18.71
CA LEU A 161 -41.60 7.25 -18.40
C LEU A 161 -41.11 8.44 -19.23
N LEU A 162 -40.52 9.42 -18.56
CA LEU A 162 -39.86 10.57 -19.18
C LEU A 162 -38.41 10.68 -18.67
N HIS A 163 -37.45 10.52 -19.58
CA HIS A 163 -36.03 10.64 -19.27
C HIS A 163 -35.41 11.83 -20.00
N LEU A 164 -35.12 12.89 -19.24
CA LEU A 164 -34.56 14.16 -19.68
C LEU A 164 -33.13 14.40 -19.16
N GLY A 165 -32.59 13.46 -18.38
CA GLY A 165 -31.23 13.59 -17.86
C GLY A 165 -30.13 13.75 -18.92
N GLY A 166 -28.98 14.29 -18.52
CA GLY A 166 -27.85 14.56 -19.43
C GLY A 166 -28.19 15.64 -20.46
N ASN A 167 -28.83 16.72 -20.04
CA ASN A 167 -29.20 17.86 -20.89
C ASN A 167 -28.69 19.18 -20.28
N SER A 168 -29.17 20.32 -20.78
CA SER A 168 -28.79 21.66 -20.30
C SER A 168 -30.01 22.42 -19.75
N ILE A 169 -31.02 21.71 -19.25
CA ILE A 169 -32.28 22.31 -18.78
C ILE A 169 -31.97 23.12 -17.52
N THR A 170 -32.37 24.40 -17.51
CA THR A 170 -32.08 25.35 -16.42
C THR A 170 -33.28 25.65 -15.53
N HIS A 171 -34.49 25.47 -16.05
CA HIS A 171 -35.75 25.77 -15.37
C HIS A 171 -36.85 24.83 -15.88
N ILE A 172 -37.73 24.41 -14.97
CA ILE A 172 -39.02 23.80 -15.27
C ILE A 172 -40.11 24.85 -14.93
N PRO A 173 -40.83 25.38 -15.93
CA PRO A 173 -41.91 26.33 -15.71
C PRO A 173 -43.21 25.62 -15.31
N ALA A 174 -44.11 26.38 -14.69
CA ALA A 174 -45.38 25.87 -14.19
C ALA A 174 -46.26 25.32 -15.32
N GLY A 175 -46.79 24.12 -15.11
CA GLY A 175 -47.70 23.44 -16.01
C GLY A 175 -47.07 22.46 -17.01
N THR A 176 -45.73 22.38 -17.10
CA THR A 176 -45.01 21.43 -18.00
C THR A 176 -45.43 19.97 -17.83
N PHE A 177 -45.88 19.55 -16.65
CA PHE A 177 -46.32 18.19 -16.36
C PHE A 177 -47.85 18.04 -16.19
N THR A 178 -48.64 19.06 -16.56
CA THR A 178 -50.11 19.00 -16.51
C THR A 178 -50.66 17.79 -17.28
N GLY A 179 -51.67 17.14 -16.71
CA GLY A 179 -52.39 16.01 -17.30
C GLY A 179 -51.63 14.68 -17.35
N LYS A 180 -50.41 14.58 -16.80
CA LYS A 180 -49.54 13.39 -16.92
C LYS A 180 -49.89 12.26 -15.93
N LYS A 181 -51.17 11.90 -15.90
CA LYS A 181 -51.79 10.94 -14.95
C LYS A 181 -51.26 9.51 -14.99
N TYR A 182 -50.48 9.18 -16.01
CA TYR A 182 -49.86 7.86 -16.19
C TYR A 182 -48.36 7.84 -15.88
N LEU A 183 -47.74 9.00 -15.59
CA LEU A 183 -46.30 9.11 -15.41
C LEU A 183 -45.85 8.41 -14.12
N GLN A 184 -45.01 7.39 -14.27
CA GLN A 184 -44.45 6.61 -13.16
C GLN A 184 -43.02 7.02 -12.82
N LYS A 185 -42.25 7.49 -13.81
CA LYS A 185 -40.80 7.69 -13.69
C LYS A 185 -40.39 8.98 -14.40
N LEU A 186 -39.87 9.94 -13.63
CA LEU A 186 -39.39 11.23 -14.11
C LEU A 186 -37.90 11.39 -13.75
N LEU A 187 -37.06 11.36 -14.79
CA LEU A 187 -35.61 11.21 -14.69
C LEU A 187 -34.92 12.47 -15.26
N LEU A 188 -34.55 13.40 -14.38
CA LEU A 188 -34.08 14.76 -14.69
C LEU A 188 -32.59 14.98 -14.34
N MET A 189 -31.86 13.95 -13.93
CA MET A 189 -30.49 14.03 -13.44
C MET A 189 -29.48 14.57 -14.46
N ASN A 190 -28.34 15.11 -14.02
CA ASN A 190 -27.28 15.65 -14.88
C ASN A 190 -27.84 16.75 -15.79
N ASN A 191 -28.38 17.80 -15.17
CA ASN A 191 -28.90 19.00 -15.82
C ASN A 191 -28.38 20.25 -15.10
N MET A 192 -28.92 21.43 -15.40
CA MET A 192 -28.53 22.70 -14.78
C MET A 192 -29.71 23.34 -14.04
N LEU A 193 -30.65 22.53 -13.54
CA LEU A 193 -31.90 22.99 -12.94
C LEU A 193 -31.63 23.86 -11.72
N ARG A 194 -31.99 25.14 -11.81
CA ARG A 194 -31.95 26.12 -10.71
C ARG A 194 -33.31 26.42 -10.12
N ARG A 195 -34.39 25.98 -10.78
CA ARG A 195 -35.76 26.30 -10.39
C ARG A 195 -36.77 25.38 -11.04
N TRP A 196 -37.67 24.82 -10.24
CA TRP A 196 -38.92 24.22 -10.67
C TRP A 196 -40.06 25.02 -10.03
N ASP A 197 -40.73 25.85 -10.84
CA ASP A 197 -41.98 26.49 -10.43
C ASP A 197 -43.12 25.55 -10.83
N SER A 198 -43.95 25.08 -9.89
CA SER A 198 -45.13 24.25 -10.18
C SER A 198 -46.42 25.02 -9.93
N SER A 199 -47.42 24.85 -10.80
CA SER A 199 -48.74 25.44 -10.56
C SER A 199 -49.52 24.67 -9.47
N PRO A 200 -50.40 25.34 -8.71
CA PRO A 200 -51.25 24.65 -7.73
C PRO A 200 -52.05 23.52 -8.38
N GLY A 201 -51.81 22.28 -7.94
CA GLY A 201 -52.44 21.07 -8.48
C GLY A 201 -51.65 20.33 -9.56
N GLU A 202 -50.55 20.88 -10.10
CA GLU A 202 -49.76 20.19 -11.14
C GLU A 202 -49.20 18.84 -10.66
N LEU A 203 -48.61 18.81 -9.46
CA LEU A 203 -48.14 17.57 -8.85
C LEU A 203 -49.29 16.63 -8.44
N GLN A 204 -50.53 17.13 -8.33
CA GLN A 204 -51.71 16.32 -8.03
C GLN A 204 -52.27 15.59 -9.26
N ASP A 205 -51.86 15.97 -10.48
CA ASP A 205 -52.05 15.13 -11.68
C ASP A 205 -51.06 13.96 -11.73
N LEU A 206 -49.90 14.05 -11.08
CA LEU A 206 -48.82 13.03 -11.10
C LEU A 206 -49.07 11.85 -10.15
N GLN A 207 -50.32 11.41 -10.05
CA GLN A 207 -50.81 10.43 -9.05
C GLN A 207 -50.17 9.04 -9.13
N ARG A 208 -49.45 8.73 -10.22
CA ARG A 208 -48.77 7.44 -10.42
C ARG A 208 -47.25 7.53 -10.35
N LEU A 209 -46.70 8.71 -10.05
CA LEU A 209 -45.26 8.93 -10.03
C LEU A 209 -44.65 8.20 -8.84
N GLN A 210 -43.90 7.14 -9.14
CA GLN A 210 -43.18 6.33 -8.15
C GLN A 210 -41.75 6.84 -7.96
N TRP A 211 -41.06 7.21 -9.05
CA TRP A 211 -39.63 7.56 -9.02
C TRP A 211 -39.39 8.97 -9.56
N LEU A 212 -38.76 9.83 -8.75
CA LEU A 212 -38.35 11.18 -9.10
C LEU A 212 -36.86 11.39 -8.80
N PHE A 213 -36.04 11.47 -9.85
CA PHE A 213 -34.59 11.62 -9.75
C PHE A 213 -34.14 12.97 -10.33
N LEU A 214 -33.53 13.80 -9.48
CA LEU A 214 -33.13 15.20 -9.72
C LEU A 214 -31.61 15.43 -9.53
N ASP A 215 -30.84 14.34 -9.54
CA ASP A 215 -29.42 14.32 -9.16
C ASP A 215 -28.53 15.18 -10.07
N ASN A 216 -27.41 15.71 -9.57
CA ASN A 216 -26.49 16.57 -10.34
C ASN A 216 -27.22 17.74 -11.00
N ASN A 217 -27.73 18.65 -10.18
CA ASN A 217 -28.43 19.87 -10.59
C ASN A 217 -27.99 21.06 -9.70
N GLN A 218 -28.74 22.16 -9.68
CA GLN A 218 -28.41 23.38 -8.92
C GLN A 218 -29.59 23.85 -8.06
N LEU A 219 -30.40 22.91 -7.54
CA LEU A 219 -31.57 23.21 -6.72
C LEU A 219 -31.18 23.66 -5.31
N GLU A 220 -31.80 24.75 -4.87
CA GLU A 220 -31.71 25.37 -3.54
C GLU A 220 -33.14 25.39 -2.93
N ASP A 221 -33.30 25.39 -1.60
CA ASP A 221 -34.57 25.01 -0.93
C ASP A 221 -35.80 25.82 -1.41
N ARG A 222 -35.63 27.13 -1.64
CA ARG A 222 -36.69 28.04 -2.13
C ARG A 222 -36.98 27.96 -3.63
N THR A 223 -36.34 27.04 -4.35
CA THR A 223 -36.38 26.97 -5.82
C THR A 223 -37.12 25.76 -6.37
N TRP A 224 -37.62 24.88 -5.49
CA TRP A 224 -38.33 23.66 -5.87
C TRP A 224 -39.55 23.44 -4.94
N PRO A 225 -40.57 22.68 -5.36
CA PRO A 225 -41.87 22.68 -4.69
C PRO A 225 -41.96 21.68 -3.53
N LEU A 226 -41.02 21.69 -2.58
CA LEU A 226 -40.94 20.76 -1.42
C LEU A 226 -42.29 20.58 -0.71
N GLY A 227 -42.95 21.68 -0.33
CA GLY A 227 -44.25 21.63 0.37
C GLY A 227 -45.41 21.06 -0.47
N GLN A 228 -45.27 20.97 -1.79
CA GLN A 228 -46.28 20.38 -2.69
C GLN A 228 -46.04 18.88 -2.96
N LEU A 229 -44.90 18.29 -2.55
CA LEU A 229 -44.61 16.86 -2.78
C LEU A 229 -45.62 15.91 -2.12
N GLY A 230 -46.36 16.36 -1.10
CA GLY A 230 -47.46 15.60 -0.50
C GLY A 230 -48.61 15.28 -1.45
N ALA A 231 -48.68 15.94 -2.63
CA ALA A 231 -49.58 15.55 -3.71
C ALA A 231 -49.13 14.26 -4.44
N LEU A 232 -47.84 13.91 -4.36
CA LEU A 232 -47.24 12.72 -4.97
C LEU A 232 -47.42 11.49 -4.07
N GLY A 233 -48.67 11.16 -3.72
CA GLY A 233 -49.01 10.14 -2.71
C GLY A 233 -48.50 8.71 -3.01
N HIS A 234 -48.04 8.44 -4.23
CA HIS A 234 -47.45 7.17 -4.66
C HIS A 234 -45.93 7.22 -4.92
N LEU A 235 -45.24 8.30 -4.53
CA LEU A 235 -43.79 8.39 -4.68
C LEU A 235 -43.09 7.43 -3.71
N GLU A 236 -42.33 6.48 -4.26
CA GLU A 236 -41.57 5.44 -3.57
C GLU A 236 -40.09 5.84 -3.44
N TRP A 237 -39.55 6.52 -4.46
CA TRP A 237 -38.13 6.85 -4.61
C TRP A 237 -37.94 8.34 -4.92
N LEU A 238 -37.21 9.06 -4.06
CA LEU A 238 -36.80 10.45 -4.27
C LEU A 238 -35.28 10.57 -4.13
N SER A 239 -34.61 10.99 -5.21
CA SER A 239 -33.16 11.22 -5.23
C SER A 239 -32.85 12.63 -5.71
N ILE A 240 -32.09 13.38 -4.91
CA ILE A 240 -31.68 14.77 -5.17
C ILE A 240 -30.19 14.93 -4.83
N THR A 241 -29.38 13.95 -5.21
CA THR A 241 -27.93 13.91 -4.98
C THR A 241 -27.23 15.08 -5.70
N ASN A 242 -26.08 15.55 -5.19
CA ASN A 242 -25.24 16.57 -5.85
C ASN A 242 -26.05 17.83 -6.24
N ASN A 243 -26.67 18.45 -5.24
CA ASN A 243 -27.46 19.70 -5.36
C ASN A 243 -27.02 20.68 -4.26
N LYS A 244 -27.85 21.66 -3.88
CA LYS A 244 -27.51 22.71 -2.89
C LYS A 244 -28.58 22.91 -1.83
N LEU A 245 -29.40 21.90 -1.57
CA LEU A 245 -30.41 21.96 -0.51
C LEU A 245 -29.72 22.14 0.85
N ARG A 246 -30.30 22.97 1.73
CA ARG A 246 -29.79 23.24 3.08
C ARG A 246 -30.69 22.70 4.17
N LEU A 247 -31.97 22.45 3.85
CA LEU A 247 -33.05 22.14 4.79
C LEU A 247 -33.04 23.14 5.95
N MET A 248 -33.52 24.35 5.66
CA MET A 248 -33.52 25.46 6.58
C MET A 248 -34.44 25.18 7.79
N GLN A 249 -34.23 25.91 8.89
CA GLN A 249 -35.00 25.70 10.12
C GLN A 249 -36.50 25.86 9.87
N ASN A 250 -37.27 24.86 10.32
CA ASN A 250 -38.72 24.66 10.06
C ASN A 250 -39.10 24.20 8.64
N GLU A 251 -38.17 23.75 7.80
CA GLU A 251 -38.51 23.02 6.57
C GLU A 251 -38.79 21.54 6.89
N GLU A 252 -40.07 21.16 6.80
CA GLU A 252 -40.56 19.79 6.95
C GLU A 252 -40.81 19.15 5.58
N PHE A 253 -40.47 17.86 5.43
CA PHE A 253 -41.05 17.07 4.33
C PHE A 253 -42.56 16.88 4.58
N PRO A 254 -43.41 17.02 3.54
CA PRO A 254 -44.85 16.79 3.68
C PRO A 254 -45.17 15.31 3.96
N LEU A 255 -46.43 15.02 4.26
CA LEU A 255 -46.88 13.64 4.46
C LEU A 255 -46.76 12.84 3.15
N MET A 256 -45.80 11.92 3.09
CA MET A 256 -45.50 11.10 1.91
C MET A 256 -45.60 9.62 2.28
N THR A 257 -46.84 9.10 2.30
CA THR A 257 -47.20 7.77 2.86
C THR A 257 -46.62 6.56 2.13
N SER A 258 -45.96 6.76 0.99
CA SER A 258 -45.40 5.70 0.14
C SER A 258 -43.88 5.79 -0.02
N LEU A 259 -43.22 6.82 0.52
CA LEU A 259 -41.79 7.06 0.29
C LEU A 259 -40.96 6.05 1.07
N HIS A 260 -40.20 5.23 0.35
CA HIS A 260 -39.39 4.14 0.91
C HIS A 260 -37.90 4.47 0.94
N GLU A 261 -37.39 5.30 0.02
CA GLU A 261 -36.00 5.77 0.08
C GLU A 261 -35.87 7.24 -0.30
N LEU A 262 -35.05 7.96 0.45
CA LEU A 262 -34.73 9.38 0.26
C LEU A 262 -33.21 9.56 0.23
N ASN A 263 -32.70 10.00 -0.92
CA ASN A 263 -31.27 10.28 -1.11
C ASN A 263 -31.03 11.79 -1.29
N LEU A 264 -30.25 12.35 -0.37
CA LEU A 264 -29.85 13.75 -0.28
C LEU A 264 -28.31 13.89 -0.25
N THR A 265 -27.57 12.90 -0.74
CA THR A 265 -26.09 12.87 -0.78
C THR A 265 -25.52 14.16 -1.37
N ASN A 266 -24.47 14.71 -0.73
CA ASN A 266 -23.72 15.87 -1.23
C ASN A 266 -24.64 17.06 -1.59
N ASN A 267 -25.38 17.50 -0.57
CA ASN A 267 -26.05 18.78 -0.53
C ASN A 267 -25.36 19.67 0.54
N ALA A 268 -25.99 20.77 0.94
CA ALA A 268 -25.49 21.69 1.96
C ALA A 268 -26.30 21.61 3.26
N VAL A 269 -26.88 20.44 3.59
CA VAL A 269 -27.68 20.24 4.80
C VAL A 269 -26.79 20.39 6.03
N SER A 270 -27.17 21.28 6.96
CA SER A 270 -26.32 21.68 8.10
C SER A 270 -26.85 21.28 9.47
N ARG A 271 -28.15 21.01 9.57
CA ARG A 271 -28.87 20.53 10.74
C ARG A 271 -29.97 19.56 10.34
N ILE A 272 -30.42 18.74 11.28
CA ILE A 272 -31.64 17.95 11.17
C ILE A 272 -32.49 18.30 12.39
N GLU A 273 -33.63 18.94 12.16
CA GLU A 273 -34.57 19.36 13.20
C GLU A 273 -35.60 18.24 13.47
N GLU A 274 -36.35 18.33 14.58
CA GLU A 274 -37.32 17.30 15.01
C GLU A 274 -38.29 16.88 13.89
N MET A 275 -38.89 17.85 13.22
CA MET A 275 -39.97 17.63 12.27
C MET A 275 -39.52 17.39 10.83
N THR A 276 -38.22 17.54 10.51
CA THR A 276 -37.70 17.50 9.14
C THR A 276 -38.12 16.24 8.39
N PHE A 277 -37.99 15.06 9.02
CA PHE A 277 -38.37 13.76 8.45
C PHE A 277 -39.58 13.09 9.13
N ALA A 278 -40.17 13.71 10.16
CA ALA A 278 -41.17 13.09 11.03
C ALA A 278 -42.45 12.60 10.33
N ARG A 279 -42.73 13.06 9.10
CA ARG A 279 -43.89 12.66 8.28
C ARG A 279 -43.58 11.57 7.25
N LEU A 280 -42.37 11.01 7.24
CA LEU A 280 -41.90 9.97 6.31
C LEU A 280 -41.95 8.57 6.95
N SER A 281 -43.09 8.19 7.53
CA SER A 281 -43.20 7.01 8.42
C SER A 281 -42.94 5.64 7.76
N ARG A 282 -42.84 5.57 6.43
CA ARG A 282 -42.56 4.34 5.65
C ARG A 282 -41.16 4.32 5.04
N LEU A 283 -40.30 5.27 5.42
CA LEU A 283 -38.95 5.40 4.93
C LEU A 283 -38.09 4.24 5.44
N THR A 284 -37.50 3.49 4.52
CA THR A 284 -36.63 2.33 4.79
C THR A 284 -35.14 2.65 4.60
N LEU A 285 -34.81 3.64 3.76
CA LEU A 285 -33.44 4.14 3.56
C LEU A 285 -33.42 5.68 3.61
N LEU A 286 -32.53 6.23 4.45
CA LEU A 286 -32.24 7.65 4.53
C LEU A 286 -30.73 7.88 4.29
N GLU A 287 -30.42 8.53 3.18
CA GLU A 287 -29.05 8.79 2.73
C GLU A 287 -28.77 10.30 2.77
N LEU A 288 -27.83 10.69 3.63
CA LEU A 288 -27.46 12.08 3.95
C LEU A 288 -25.94 12.29 3.90
N SER A 289 -25.18 11.36 3.31
CA SER A 289 -23.72 11.41 3.30
C SER A 289 -23.16 12.62 2.53
N SER A 290 -21.95 13.03 2.90
CA SER A 290 -21.21 14.15 2.30
C SER A 290 -21.93 15.51 2.39
N ASN A 291 -22.76 15.71 3.43
CA ASN A 291 -23.36 17.01 3.76
C ASN A 291 -22.53 17.77 4.82
N ASP A 292 -23.05 18.89 5.31
CA ASP A 292 -22.41 19.78 6.28
C ASP A 292 -23.01 19.62 7.70
N VAL A 293 -23.66 18.49 8.00
CA VAL A 293 -24.49 18.31 9.21
C VAL A 293 -23.63 18.34 10.47
N ARG A 294 -23.95 19.27 11.38
CA ARG A 294 -23.22 19.50 12.65
C ARG A 294 -23.99 19.10 13.89
N SER A 295 -25.32 19.08 13.81
CA SER A 295 -26.21 18.74 14.94
C SER A 295 -27.51 18.13 14.44
N ILE A 296 -27.96 17.10 15.14
CA ILE A 296 -29.21 16.36 14.91
C ILE A 296 -30.07 16.53 16.16
N HIS A 297 -31.37 16.80 16.03
CA HIS A 297 -32.29 16.86 17.17
C HIS A 297 -32.53 15.45 17.75
N PRO A 298 -32.61 15.25 19.09
CA PRO A 298 -32.75 13.92 19.68
C PRO A 298 -33.91 13.08 19.12
N ALA A 299 -35.04 13.73 18.80
CA ALA A 299 -36.24 13.09 18.25
C ALA A 299 -36.31 13.09 16.70
N ALA A 300 -35.28 13.56 15.98
CA ALA A 300 -35.31 13.73 14.51
C ALA A 300 -35.61 12.44 13.73
N PHE A 301 -35.31 11.27 14.29
CA PHE A 301 -35.56 9.95 13.68
C PHE A 301 -36.65 9.14 14.41
N GLU A 302 -37.27 9.68 15.46
CA GLU A 302 -38.19 8.95 16.37
C GLU A 302 -39.38 8.32 15.63
N LYS A 303 -39.85 8.95 14.55
CA LYS A 303 -41.02 8.48 13.76
C LYS A 303 -40.66 7.56 12.58
N LEU A 304 -39.37 7.29 12.35
CA LEU A 304 -38.87 6.51 11.20
C LEU A 304 -38.84 5.00 11.52
N LEU A 305 -39.98 4.44 11.93
CA LEU A 305 -40.06 3.08 12.50
C LEU A 305 -39.80 1.95 11.49
N GLU A 306 -39.98 2.19 10.18
CA GLU A 306 -39.65 1.23 9.11
C GLU A 306 -38.18 1.36 8.62
N LEU A 307 -37.36 2.24 9.21
CA LEU A 307 -36.00 2.55 8.75
C LEU A 307 -35.03 1.38 8.96
N LYS A 308 -34.35 0.97 7.88
CA LYS A 308 -33.39 -0.13 7.83
C LYS A 308 -31.97 0.36 7.57
N GLU A 309 -31.82 1.41 6.78
CA GLU A 309 -30.52 1.98 6.42
C GLU A 309 -30.48 3.48 6.67
N LEU A 310 -29.49 3.93 7.44
CA LEU A 310 -29.21 5.33 7.73
C LEU A 310 -27.74 5.62 7.44
N ARG A 311 -27.46 6.49 6.46
CA ARG A 311 -26.07 6.89 6.13
C ARG A 311 -25.85 8.37 6.38
N LEU A 312 -24.90 8.67 7.28
CA LEU A 312 -24.53 10.03 7.70
C LEU A 312 -23.04 10.31 7.46
N ALA A 313 -22.39 9.58 6.54
CA ALA A 313 -20.95 9.65 6.34
C ALA A 313 -20.45 11.02 5.85
N ASN A 314 -19.17 11.32 6.05
CA ASN A 314 -18.48 12.53 5.57
C ASN A 314 -19.10 13.88 6.01
N ASN A 315 -19.96 13.86 7.04
CA ASN A 315 -20.60 15.02 7.63
C ASN A 315 -19.66 15.75 8.61
N LYS A 316 -20.19 16.56 9.53
CA LYS A 316 -19.43 17.36 10.50
C LYS A 316 -19.93 17.13 11.93
N LEU A 317 -20.45 15.92 12.20
CA LEU A 317 -20.96 15.51 13.51
C LEU A 317 -19.80 15.32 14.48
N SER A 318 -19.86 15.99 15.64
CA SER A 318 -18.91 15.81 16.75
C SER A 318 -19.49 15.00 17.92
N ILE A 319 -20.81 15.08 18.11
CA ILE A 319 -21.56 14.41 19.17
C ILE A 319 -22.90 13.96 18.57
N LEU A 320 -23.31 12.72 18.83
CA LEU A 320 -24.69 12.27 18.64
C LEU A 320 -25.48 12.48 19.95
N PRO A 321 -26.75 12.92 19.91
CA PRO A 321 -27.57 13.01 21.11
C PRO A 321 -27.78 11.64 21.76
N ASP A 322 -27.97 11.61 23.08
CA ASP A 322 -28.52 10.46 23.76
C ASP A 322 -29.91 10.09 23.17
N HIS A 323 -30.24 8.80 23.20
CA HIS A 323 -31.52 8.24 22.73
C HIS A 323 -31.84 8.38 21.22
N ILE A 324 -30.98 9.00 20.40
CA ILE A 324 -31.19 9.23 18.95
C ILE A 324 -31.50 7.97 18.12
N PHE A 325 -31.14 6.79 18.61
CA PHE A 325 -31.36 5.49 17.96
C PHE A 325 -32.42 4.61 18.67
N GLU A 326 -33.06 5.08 19.73
CA GLU A 326 -33.95 4.25 20.57
C GLU A 326 -35.17 3.73 19.82
N SER A 327 -35.76 4.53 18.95
CA SER A 327 -36.91 4.13 18.10
C SER A 327 -36.52 3.29 16.88
N LEU A 328 -35.22 3.17 16.56
CA LEU A 328 -34.73 2.59 15.30
C LEU A 328 -34.51 1.07 15.39
N GLY A 329 -35.42 0.34 16.05
CA GLY A 329 -35.34 -1.11 16.20
C GLY A 329 -35.35 -1.91 14.89
N SER A 330 -35.74 -1.30 13.77
CA SER A 330 -35.71 -1.88 12.42
C SER A 330 -34.35 -1.76 11.70
N LEU A 331 -33.40 -1.00 12.26
CA LEU A 331 -32.17 -0.62 11.58
C LEU A 331 -31.20 -1.80 11.43
N THR A 332 -30.77 -2.06 10.21
CA THR A 332 -29.78 -3.09 9.85
C THR A 332 -28.45 -2.49 9.38
N LYS A 333 -28.45 -1.27 8.84
CA LYS A 333 -27.27 -0.58 8.34
C LYS A 333 -27.16 0.85 8.89
N LEU A 334 -25.99 1.20 9.39
CA LEU A 334 -25.67 2.55 9.90
C LEU A 334 -24.29 2.99 9.42
N ASP A 335 -24.18 4.20 8.85
CA ASP A 335 -22.89 4.85 8.58
C ASP A 335 -22.70 6.12 9.41
N LEU A 336 -21.53 6.23 10.04
CA LEU A 336 -21.05 7.42 10.72
C LEU A 336 -19.65 7.83 10.23
N GLY A 337 -19.07 7.13 9.24
CA GLY A 337 -17.69 7.35 8.79
C GLY A 337 -17.39 8.78 8.33
N GLY A 338 -16.12 9.20 8.37
CA GLY A 338 -15.72 10.55 7.96
C GLY A 338 -16.23 11.71 8.85
N ASN A 339 -16.80 11.40 10.02
CA ASN A 339 -17.22 12.40 11.00
C ASN A 339 -16.19 12.54 12.15
N PRO A 340 -15.95 13.77 12.67
CA PRO A 340 -15.09 14.01 13.83
C PRO A 340 -15.78 13.67 15.17
N ILE A 341 -16.44 12.52 15.23
CA ILE A 341 -17.35 12.12 16.32
C ILE A 341 -16.62 11.34 17.43
N HIS A 342 -17.12 11.46 18.67
CA HIS A 342 -16.90 10.50 19.75
C HIS A 342 -18.16 9.64 19.96
N ILE A 343 -17.99 8.31 19.98
CA ILE A 343 -19.07 7.31 20.04
C ILE A 343 -19.00 6.59 21.40
N PRO A 344 -19.87 6.94 22.37
CA PRO A 344 -20.05 6.18 23.60
C PRO A 344 -20.98 4.97 23.37
N GLY A 345 -20.72 3.84 24.02
CA GLY A 345 -21.32 2.57 23.64
C GLY A 345 -22.81 2.43 23.97
N HIS A 346 -23.34 3.23 24.90
CA HIS A 346 -24.75 3.15 25.30
C HIS A 346 -25.73 3.52 24.17
N LEU A 347 -25.30 4.32 23.18
CA LEU A 347 -26.13 4.69 22.03
C LEU A 347 -26.51 3.50 21.14
N PHE A 348 -25.71 2.42 21.16
CA PHE A 348 -25.87 1.27 20.27
C PHE A 348 -26.72 0.14 20.87
N LEU A 349 -27.03 0.19 22.17
CA LEU A 349 -27.84 -0.81 22.87
C LEU A 349 -29.22 -1.10 22.21
N PRO A 350 -29.96 -0.12 21.64
CA PRO A 350 -31.23 -0.38 20.97
C PRO A 350 -31.10 -1.13 19.64
N LEU A 351 -29.92 -1.11 19.00
CA LEU A 351 -29.71 -1.52 17.60
C LEU A 351 -29.53 -3.05 17.43
N GLN A 352 -30.41 -3.82 18.06
CA GLN A 352 -30.39 -5.31 18.10
C GLN A 352 -30.57 -6.01 16.75
N ASN A 353 -30.86 -5.25 15.68
CA ASN A 353 -30.95 -5.74 14.30
C ASN A 353 -29.79 -5.32 13.39
N LEU A 354 -28.80 -4.58 13.91
CA LEU A 354 -27.69 -4.05 13.10
C LEU A 354 -26.79 -5.18 12.57
N THR A 355 -26.63 -5.23 11.24
CA THR A 355 -25.76 -6.17 10.53
C THR A 355 -24.55 -5.48 9.88
N SER A 356 -24.63 -4.17 9.60
CA SER A 356 -23.58 -3.42 8.90
C SER A 356 -23.32 -2.06 9.57
N LEU A 357 -22.06 -1.79 9.93
CA LEU A 357 -21.67 -0.56 10.64
C LEU A 357 -20.43 0.11 10.00
N GLY A 358 -20.64 1.31 9.45
CA GLY A 358 -19.62 2.18 8.87
C GLY A 358 -19.00 3.12 9.91
N LEU A 359 -17.70 2.96 10.14
CA LEU A 359 -16.86 3.73 11.07
C LEU A 359 -15.51 4.11 10.39
N GLN A 360 -15.55 4.31 9.06
CA GLN A 360 -14.39 4.71 8.26
C GLN A 360 -13.89 6.09 8.72
N ASP A 361 -12.58 6.33 8.65
CA ASP A 361 -11.90 7.56 9.11
C ASP A 361 -12.02 7.95 10.60
N ILE A 362 -12.85 7.26 11.39
CA ILE A 362 -12.92 7.42 12.85
C ILE A 362 -11.76 6.66 13.51
N ASP A 363 -11.07 7.29 14.47
CA ASP A 363 -10.03 6.65 15.26
C ASP A 363 -10.60 5.85 16.44
N ILE A 364 -10.01 4.68 16.75
CA ILE A 364 -10.54 3.77 17.78
C ILE A 364 -10.56 4.39 19.19
N GLY A 365 -9.69 5.37 19.45
CA GLY A 365 -9.72 6.14 20.71
C GLY A 365 -10.96 7.03 20.90
N ASN A 366 -11.78 7.20 19.85
CA ASN A 366 -13.08 7.86 19.90
C ASN A 366 -14.25 6.86 19.91
N ILE A 367 -13.99 5.55 19.97
CA ILE A 367 -15.00 4.49 19.88
C ILE A 367 -14.95 3.64 21.15
N ASP A 368 -16.08 3.55 21.84
CA ASP A 368 -16.25 2.61 22.94
C ASP A 368 -16.29 1.16 22.41
N VAL A 369 -15.17 0.45 22.55
CA VAL A 369 -14.98 -0.91 22.01
C VAL A 369 -15.97 -1.91 22.61
N ASP A 370 -16.41 -1.73 23.85
CA ASP A 370 -17.32 -2.68 24.49
C ASP A 370 -18.71 -2.68 23.82
N MET A 371 -19.07 -1.62 23.07
CA MET A 371 -20.34 -1.53 22.33
C MET A 371 -20.53 -2.67 21.33
N PHE A 372 -19.45 -3.15 20.70
CA PHE A 372 -19.53 -4.23 19.71
C PHE A 372 -20.00 -5.55 20.33
N SER A 373 -19.75 -5.77 21.63
CA SER A 373 -20.19 -6.98 22.34
C SER A 373 -21.73 -7.08 22.48
N VAL A 374 -22.45 -5.96 22.31
CA VAL A 374 -23.90 -5.86 22.51
C VAL A 374 -24.69 -5.84 21.18
N LEU A 375 -24.02 -6.08 20.05
CA LEU A 375 -24.59 -6.08 18.69
C LEU A 375 -24.63 -7.51 18.10
N PRO A 376 -25.59 -8.37 18.51
CA PRO A 376 -25.54 -9.82 18.29
C PRO A 376 -25.70 -10.29 16.83
N LYS A 377 -25.98 -9.38 15.90
CA LYS A 377 -26.17 -9.70 14.46
C LYS A 377 -25.14 -9.02 13.54
N LEU A 378 -24.13 -8.37 14.11
CA LEU A 378 -23.17 -7.55 13.38
C LEU A 378 -22.28 -8.42 12.46
N SER A 379 -22.58 -8.44 11.17
CA SER A 379 -21.87 -9.24 10.17
C SER A 379 -20.73 -8.48 9.49
N ASN A 380 -20.90 -7.16 9.29
CA ASN A 380 -19.93 -6.30 8.61
C ASN A 380 -19.55 -5.05 9.44
N VAL A 381 -18.25 -4.75 9.53
CA VAL A 381 -17.73 -3.50 10.13
C VAL A 381 -16.63 -2.89 9.25
N TYR A 382 -16.65 -1.57 9.11
CA TYR A 382 -15.72 -0.82 8.26
C TYR A 382 -15.01 0.23 9.10
N PHE A 383 -13.71 0.06 9.29
CA PHE A 383 -12.86 0.93 10.10
C PHE A 383 -11.91 1.75 9.24
N LYS A 384 -11.28 2.76 9.86
CA LYS A 384 -10.15 3.50 9.32
C LYS A 384 -8.91 2.63 9.04
N PHE A 385 -8.53 1.73 9.95
CA PHE A 385 -7.35 0.88 9.82
C PHE A 385 -7.67 -0.60 10.03
N TYR A 386 -7.01 -1.48 9.28
CA TYR A 386 -7.22 -2.94 9.32
C TYR A 386 -7.03 -3.53 10.72
N TYR A 387 -6.07 -3.03 11.50
CA TYR A 387 -5.77 -3.56 12.83
C TYR A 387 -6.84 -3.24 13.87
N TYR A 388 -7.79 -2.33 13.59
CA TYR A 388 -8.97 -2.15 14.43
C TYR A 388 -9.89 -3.40 14.39
N CYS A 389 -9.78 -4.25 13.36
CA CYS A 389 -10.48 -5.54 13.32
C CYS A 389 -10.06 -6.51 14.43
N SER A 390 -8.93 -6.27 15.12
CA SER A 390 -8.55 -7.04 16.32
C SER A 390 -9.51 -6.85 17.50
N PHE A 391 -10.24 -5.73 17.56
CA PHE A 391 -11.22 -5.43 18.61
C PHE A 391 -12.59 -6.11 18.39
N VAL A 392 -12.86 -6.63 17.18
CA VAL A 392 -14.15 -7.23 16.81
C VAL A 392 -14.02 -8.67 16.30
N PRO A 393 -13.36 -9.59 17.03
CA PRO A 393 -13.05 -10.95 16.56
C PRO A 393 -14.27 -11.85 16.32
N HIS A 394 -15.47 -11.41 16.71
CA HIS A 394 -16.74 -12.07 16.45
C HIS A 394 -17.39 -11.67 15.11
N VAL A 395 -16.96 -10.55 14.50
CA VAL A 395 -17.52 -10.03 13.24
C VAL A 395 -16.86 -10.75 12.05
N PRO A 396 -17.60 -11.48 11.20
CA PRO A 396 -17.02 -12.29 10.11
C PRO A 396 -16.44 -11.47 8.96
N ARG A 397 -16.90 -10.23 8.74
CA ARG A 397 -16.40 -9.33 7.69
C ARG A 397 -15.98 -8.00 8.30
N CYS A 398 -14.68 -7.77 8.41
CA CYS A 398 -14.13 -6.51 8.87
C CYS A 398 -13.17 -5.93 7.82
N LYS A 399 -13.27 -4.63 7.55
CA LYS A 399 -12.54 -3.91 6.49
C LYS A 399 -11.82 -2.68 7.07
N PRO A 400 -10.69 -2.24 6.49
CA PRO A 400 -9.94 -2.87 5.40
C PRO A 400 -9.22 -4.16 5.83
N ASN A 401 -8.83 -5.01 4.87
CA ASN A 401 -8.19 -6.31 5.16
C ASN A 401 -6.66 -6.23 5.32
N ASN A 402 -6.04 -5.11 4.94
CA ASN A 402 -4.59 -4.87 4.91
C ASN A 402 -4.29 -3.36 4.81
N ASP A 403 -3.01 -2.99 4.98
CA ASP A 403 -2.42 -1.70 4.63
C ASP A 403 -1.49 -1.82 3.39
N GLY A 404 -1.66 -2.88 2.58
CA GLY A 404 -0.79 -3.26 1.46
C GLY A 404 0.64 -3.68 1.81
N VAL A 405 1.10 -3.53 3.06
CA VAL A 405 2.40 -4.01 3.54
C VAL A 405 2.22 -5.27 4.39
N SER A 406 1.30 -5.17 5.34
CA SER A 406 0.88 -6.14 6.34
C SER A 406 -0.42 -6.83 5.93
N SER A 407 -0.66 -8.04 6.43
CA SER A 407 -1.95 -8.72 6.37
C SER A 407 -2.42 -9.08 7.79
N MET A 408 -3.67 -9.53 7.94
CA MET A 408 -4.19 -10.01 9.24
C MET A 408 -3.29 -11.07 9.94
N GLU A 409 -2.48 -11.81 9.17
CA GLU A 409 -1.61 -12.88 9.68
C GLU A 409 -0.14 -12.46 9.81
N HIS A 410 0.33 -11.45 9.08
CA HIS A 410 1.76 -11.18 8.89
C HIS A 410 2.11 -9.69 8.79
N LEU A 411 3.24 -9.29 9.37
CA LEU A 411 3.76 -7.92 9.24
C LEU A 411 4.26 -7.65 7.81
N LEU A 412 4.89 -8.64 7.17
CA LEU A 412 5.22 -8.62 5.75
C LEU A 412 4.36 -9.65 5.02
N HIS A 413 3.34 -9.21 4.28
CA HIS A 413 2.37 -10.14 3.68
C HIS A 413 2.99 -11.11 2.66
N ALA A 414 3.98 -10.66 1.87
CA ALA A 414 4.58 -11.43 0.77
C ALA A 414 5.89 -12.13 1.15
N LEU A 415 6.04 -13.40 0.75
CA LEU A 415 7.27 -14.18 0.94
C LEU A 415 8.53 -13.52 0.32
N PRO A 416 8.50 -12.93 -0.89
CA PRO A 416 9.64 -12.20 -1.44
C PRO A 416 10.13 -11.07 -0.53
N LEU A 417 9.24 -10.28 0.08
CA LEU A 417 9.62 -9.19 0.99
C LEU A 417 10.38 -9.74 2.22
N ARG A 418 9.92 -10.85 2.82
CA ARG A 418 10.60 -11.49 3.97
C ARG A 418 11.99 -11.99 3.62
N LEU A 419 12.16 -12.62 2.44
CA LEU A 419 13.47 -13.07 1.97
C LEU A 419 14.39 -11.88 1.68
N THR A 420 13.88 -10.83 1.02
CA THR A 420 14.62 -9.61 0.72
C THR A 420 15.07 -8.89 1.99
N VAL A 421 14.21 -8.74 3.01
CA VAL A 421 14.55 -8.00 4.23
C VAL A 421 15.73 -8.65 4.97
N TRP A 422 15.74 -9.99 5.10
CA TRP A 422 16.87 -10.72 5.72
C TRP A 422 18.16 -10.65 4.89
N LEU A 423 18.07 -10.79 3.56
CA LEU A 423 19.23 -10.72 2.67
C LEU A 423 19.87 -9.32 2.67
N VAL A 424 19.06 -8.27 2.56
CA VAL A 424 19.53 -6.87 2.56
C VAL A 424 20.07 -6.48 3.94
N ALA A 425 19.42 -6.88 5.03
CA ALA A 425 19.93 -6.66 6.39
C ALA A 425 21.30 -7.31 6.62
N GLY A 426 21.42 -8.61 6.34
CA GLY A 426 22.66 -9.37 6.53
C GLY A 426 23.82 -8.83 5.68
N PHE A 427 23.56 -8.48 4.43
CA PHE A 427 24.57 -7.89 3.55
C PHE A 427 24.98 -6.47 3.99
N THR A 428 24.01 -5.61 4.34
CA THR A 428 24.28 -4.23 4.82
C THR A 428 25.14 -4.24 6.09
N LEU A 429 24.80 -5.12 7.05
CA LEU A 429 25.58 -5.28 8.28
C LEU A 429 26.99 -5.82 7.99
N GLY A 430 27.11 -6.94 7.28
CA GLY A 430 28.41 -7.57 7.00
C GLY A 430 29.35 -6.68 6.20
N ALA A 431 28.84 -5.99 5.17
CA ALA A 431 29.64 -5.14 4.30
C ALA A 431 30.11 -3.86 5.01
N ASN A 432 29.26 -3.19 5.80
CA ASN A 432 29.67 -2.00 6.55
C ASN A 432 30.62 -2.33 7.73
N VAL A 433 30.43 -3.45 8.44
CA VAL A 433 31.40 -3.93 9.44
C VAL A 433 32.76 -4.21 8.80
N LEU A 434 32.79 -4.82 7.61
CA LEU A 434 34.04 -5.08 6.86
C LEU A 434 34.74 -3.79 6.44
N VAL A 435 34.00 -2.74 6.06
CA VAL A 435 34.54 -1.40 5.78
C VAL A 435 35.15 -0.81 7.05
N MET A 436 34.38 -0.72 8.14
CA MET A 436 34.85 -0.07 9.37
C MET A 436 36.09 -0.75 9.97
N SER A 437 36.06 -2.08 10.05
CA SER A 437 37.16 -2.88 10.63
C SER A 437 38.44 -2.84 9.79
N GLY A 438 38.35 -3.08 8.48
CA GLY A 438 39.54 -3.04 7.62
C GLY A 438 40.09 -1.62 7.41
N ARG A 439 39.25 -0.58 7.49
CA ARG A 439 39.70 0.83 7.55
C ARG A 439 40.34 1.19 8.88
N ALA A 440 40.01 0.52 9.98
CA ALA A 440 40.71 0.67 11.26
C ALA A 440 42.06 -0.06 11.27
N ALA A 441 42.15 -1.23 10.65
CA ALA A 441 43.37 -2.04 10.56
C ALA A 441 44.40 -1.52 9.54
N LEU A 442 43.95 -0.89 8.44
CA LEU A 442 44.83 -0.29 7.44
C LEU A 442 45.06 1.20 7.74
N ASN A 443 46.31 1.58 7.94
CA ASN A 443 46.72 2.96 8.23
C ASN A 443 46.62 3.81 6.94
N ASP A 444 45.42 4.36 6.67
CA ASP A 444 45.10 5.19 5.50
C ASP A 444 45.92 6.50 5.48
N ASP A 445 46.43 6.86 4.30
CA ASP A 445 47.24 8.08 4.13
C ASP A 445 46.38 9.37 4.28
N ASN A 446 45.08 9.29 3.97
CA ASN A 446 44.13 10.40 4.13
C ASN A 446 43.15 10.12 5.30
N ARG A 447 43.50 10.65 6.48
CA ARG A 447 42.72 10.48 7.72
C ARG A 447 41.35 11.13 7.69
N VAL A 448 41.15 12.21 6.93
CA VAL A 448 39.83 12.88 6.78
C VAL A 448 38.88 11.99 5.99
N LEU A 449 39.34 11.47 4.83
CA LEU A 449 38.55 10.55 4.01
C LEU A 449 38.22 9.24 4.76
N SER A 450 39.17 8.71 5.53
CA SER A 450 38.93 7.52 6.36
C SER A 450 37.91 7.79 7.47
N LEU A 451 37.91 8.99 8.09
CA LEU A 451 36.90 9.39 9.08
C LEU A 451 35.49 9.49 8.47
N VAL A 452 35.35 10.16 7.33
CA VAL A 452 34.05 10.35 6.65
C VAL A 452 33.46 9.00 6.21
N ILE A 453 34.26 8.12 5.61
CA ILE A 453 33.80 6.78 5.18
C ILE A 453 33.42 5.90 6.39
N ARG A 454 34.12 6.02 7.53
CA ARG A 454 33.71 5.33 8.77
C ARG A 454 32.43 5.90 9.36
N SER A 455 32.18 7.21 9.25
CA SER A 455 30.91 7.82 9.69
C SER A 455 29.73 7.33 8.84
N LEU A 456 29.91 7.30 7.52
CA LEU A 456 28.88 6.84 6.59
C LEU A 456 28.57 5.35 6.80
N ALA A 457 29.61 4.51 6.92
CA ALA A 457 29.40 3.11 7.25
C ALA A 457 28.75 2.89 8.63
N ALA A 458 29.02 3.75 9.61
CA ALA A 458 28.36 3.70 10.92
C ALA A 458 26.88 4.11 10.85
N ALA A 459 26.51 5.05 9.98
CA ALA A 459 25.12 5.39 9.70
C ALA A 459 24.42 4.22 8.98
N ASP A 460 25.00 3.70 7.89
CA ASP A 460 24.45 2.58 7.12
C ASP A 460 24.27 1.29 7.94
N LEU A 461 25.08 1.07 9.00
CA LEU A 461 24.83 0.00 9.98
C LEU A 461 23.51 0.16 10.74
N LEU A 462 23.06 1.40 11.03
CA LEU A 462 21.80 1.64 11.72
C LEU A 462 20.60 1.24 10.85
N MET A 463 20.66 1.44 9.53
CA MET A 463 19.68 0.87 8.59
C MET A 463 19.68 -0.66 8.65
N GLY A 464 20.86 -1.29 8.68
CA GLY A 464 20.99 -2.75 8.84
C GLY A 464 20.36 -3.27 10.14
N VAL A 465 20.55 -2.58 11.26
CA VAL A 465 19.93 -2.93 12.56
C VAL A 465 18.41 -2.71 12.53
N TYR A 466 17.93 -1.62 11.94
CA TYR A 466 16.49 -1.39 11.71
C TYR A 466 15.84 -2.53 10.95
N LEU A 467 16.44 -2.99 9.84
CA LEU A 467 15.90 -4.11 9.08
C LEU A 467 15.89 -5.42 9.89
N VAL A 468 16.89 -5.70 10.73
CA VAL A 468 16.86 -6.86 11.63
C VAL A 468 15.73 -6.76 12.66
N VAL A 469 15.42 -5.56 13.18
CA VAL A 469 14.28 -5.37 14.09
C VAL A 469 12.97 -5.69 13.39
N ILE A 470 12.74 -5.18 12.18
CA ILE A 470 11.51 -5.49 11.40
C ILE A 470 11.45 -6.97 11.02
N ALA A 471 12.56 -7.58 10.60
CA ALA A 471 12.62 -8.99 10.24
C ALA A 471 12.31 -9.91 11.43
N SER A 472 12.80 -9.55 12.61
CA SER A 472 12.51 -10.26 13.87
C SER A 472 11.04 -10.06 14.31
N ALA A 473 10.48 -8.87 14.08
CA ALA A 473 9.09 -8.56 14.38
C ALA A 473 8.11 -9.39 13.52
N ASP A 474 8.36 -9.55 12.21
CA ASP A 474 7.57 -10.43 11.34
C ASP A 474 7.67 -11.91 11.74
N GLU A 475 8.85 -12.36 12.18
CA GLU A 475 9.07 -13.74 12.65
C GLU A 475 8.29 -14.02 13.94
N VAL A 476 8.34 -13.11 14.92
CA VAL A 476 7.66 -13.27 16.23
C VAL A 476 6.14 -13.17 16.13
N MET A 477 5.60 -12.30 15.27
CA MET A 477 4.15 -12.08 15.14
C MET A 477 3.49 -12.97 14.06
N ARG A 478 4.22 -13.96 13.52
CA ARG A 478 3.81 -14.73 12.34
C ARG A 478 2.56 -15.57 12.56
N GLY A 479 1.57 -15.42 11.69
CA GLY A 479 0.30 -16.16 11.70
C GLY A 479 -0.75 -15.56 12.64
N GLN A 480 -0.40 -14.52 13.41
CA GLN A 480 -1.29 -13.87 14.39
C GLN A 480 -1.09 -12.34 14.46
N TYR A 481 -0.54 -11.72 13.40
CA TYR A 481 -0.13 -10.31 13.47
C TYR A 481 -1.25 -9.35 13.89
N ASN A 482 -2.50 -9.53 13.43
CA ASN A 482 -3.62 -8.65 13.80
C ASN A 482 -3.77 -8.46 15.33
N SER A 483 -3.63 -9.50 16.14
CA SER A 483 -3.74 -9.39 17.61
C SER A 483 -2.54 -8.68 18.27
N TYR A 484 -1.41 -8.54 17.57
CA TYR A 484 -0.22 -7.84 18.05
C TYR A 484 -0.03 -6.46 17.37
N ALA A 485 -0.67 -6.20 16.24
CA ALA A 485 -0.45 -5.03 15.39
C ALA A 485 -0.62 -3.70 16.14
N HIS A 486 -1.71 -3.55 16.90
CA HIS A 486 -1.93 -2.36 17.73
C HIS A 486 -0.84 -2.17 18.80
N ALA A 487 -0.49 -3.26 19.51
CA ALA A 487 0.55 -3.24 20.54
C ALA A 487 1.96 -2.97 19.96
N TRP A 488 2.24 -3.47 18.75
CA TRP A 488 3.48 -3.24 18.03
C TRP A 488 3.62 -1.77 17.61
N MET A 489 2.63 -1.23 16.90
CA MET A 489 2.66 0.16 16.40
C MET A 489 2.63 1.20 17.54
N THR A 490 1.94 0.92 18.65
CA THR A 490 1.98 1.77 19.86
C THR A 490 3.21 1.54 20.76
N SER A 491 4.14 0.66 20.39
CA SER A 491 5.30 0.31 21.24
C SER A 491 6.45 1.32 21.21
N TRP A 492 7.28 1.25 22.25
CA TRP A 492 8.60 1.88 22.25
C TRP A 492 9.56 1.23 21.23
N ALA A 493 9.42 -0.07 20.94
CA ALA A 493 10.29 -0.76 19.97
C ALA A 493 10.10 -0.21 18.54
N CYS A 494 8.86 -0.08 18.09
CA CYS A 494 8.52 0.54 16.81
C CYS A 494 8.99 2.00 16.74
N THR A 495 8.79 2.77 17.82
CA THR A 495 9.26 4.17 17.90
C THR A 495 10.79 4.26 17.76
N LEU A 496 11.54 3.39 18.44
CA LEU A 496 12.99 3.36 18.37
C LEU A 496 13.50 2.90 17.00
N ALA A 497 12.83 1.94 16.35
CA ALA A 497 13.14 1.51 14.99
C ALA A 497 12.95 2.64 13.95
N GLY A 498 11.89 3.43 14.10
CA GLY A 498 11.63 4.61 13.27
C GLY A 498 12.65 5.74 13.46
N VAL A 499 13.02 6.05 14.71
CA VAL A 499 14.11 7.01 15.00
C VAL A 499 15.44 6.51 14.42
N LEU A 500 15.76 5.22 14.59
CA LEU A 500 16.99 4.59 14.11
C LEU A 500 17.15 4.69 12.58
N SER A 501 16.08 4.39 11.83
CA SER A 501 16.08 4.46 10.37
C SER A 501 16.16 5.89 9.84
N MET A 502 15.52 6.87 10.49
CA MET A 502 15.65 8.28 10.12
C MET A 502 17.03 8.87 10.46
N VAL A 503 17.62 8.53 11.60
CA VAL A 503 19.01 8.94 11.90
C VAL A 503 19.95 8.35 10.85
N SER A 504 19.72 7.10 10.44
CA SER A 504 20.50 6.47 9.37
C SER A 504 20.40 7.22 8.04
N SER A 505 19.20 7.49 7.52
CA SER A 505 19.03 8.11 6.20
C SER A 505 19.62 9.52 6.16
N GLU A 506 19.29 10.34 7.15
CA GLU A 506 19.66 11.76 7.16
C GLU A 506 21.16 11.95 7.42
N VAL A 507 21.77 11.15 8.31
CA VAL A 507 23.24 11.18 8.47
C VAL A 507 23.94 10.74 7.19
N SER A 508 23.44 9.72 6.48
CA SER A 508 24.05 9.28 5.22
C SER A 508 24.00 10.38 4.14
N VAL A 509 22.84 11.00 3.90
CA VAL A 509 22.71 12.10 2.92
C VAL A 509 23.57 13.31 3.31
N MET A 510 23.52 13.77 4.57
CA MET A 510 24.33 14.90 5.03
C MET A 510 25.84 14.62 4.99
N THR A 511 26.24 13.37 5.21
CA THR A 511 27.64 12.94 5.06
C THR A 511 28.09 12.99 3.60
N LEU A 512 27.23 12.64 2.64
CA LEU A 512 27.50 12.80 1.20
C LEU A 512 27.60 14.27 0.79
N VAL A 513 26.76 15.17 1.31
CA VAL A 513 26.89 16.62 1.10
C VAL A 513 28.23 17.13 1.62
N PHE A 514 28.61 16.78 2.85
CA PHE A 514 29.89 17.18 3.45
C PHE A 514 31.09 16.64 2.65
N MET A 515 31.03 15.37 2.23
CA MET A 515 32.06 14.73 1.40
C MET A 515 32.22 15.45 0.06
N SER A 516 31.11 15.85 -0.57
CA SER A 516 31.08 16.58 -1.83
C SER A 516 31.74 17.95 -1.71
N LEU A 517 31.46 18.66 -0.61
CA LEU A 517 32.06 19.97 -0.33
C LEU A 517 33.57 19.88 -0.05
N ASP A 518 34.00 18.91 0.78
CA ASP A 518 35.42 18.64 1.05
C ASP A 518 36.20 18.33 -0.25
N ARG A 519 35.64 17.52 -1.15
CA ARG A 519 36.25 17.24 -2.46
C ARG A 519 36.27 18.45 -3.39
N PHE A 520 35.20 19.24 -3.44
CA PHE A 520 35.15 20.47 -4.22
C PHE A 520 36.24 21.47 -3.79
N LEU A 521 36.37 21.74 -2.48
CA LEU A 521 37.36 22.67 -1.94
C LEU A 521 38.80 22.25 -2.28
N LEU A 522 39.11 20.95 -2.17
CA LEU A 522 40.42 20.39 -2.53
C LEU A 522 40.76 20.47 -4.03
N ILE A 523 39.77 20.61 -4.91
CA ILE A 523 39.93 20.65 -6.38
C ILE A 523 39.72 22.06 -6.96
N ALA A 524 39.15 22.98 -6.18
CA ALA A 524 38.94 24.39 -6.56
C ALA A 524 40.08 25.33 -6.11
N ASP A 525 40.79 25.02 -5.01
CA ASP A 525 41.95 25.78 -4.53
C ASP A 525 43.29 25.01 -4.72
N PRO A 526 43.94 25.12 -5.89
CA PRO A 526 45.24 24.48 -6.14
C PRO A 526 46.40 25.14 -5.38
N LEU A 527 46.17 26.25 -4.66
CA LEU A 527 47.19 26.93 -3.84
C LEU A 527 47.12 26.51 -2.35
N GLY A 528 46.22 25.58 -2.00
CA GLY A 528 46.26 24.82 -0.75
C GLY A 528 46.01 25.63 0.53
N ARG A 529 45.35 26.78 0.43
CA ARG A 529 45.07 27.66 1.59
C ARG A 529 43.87 27.18 2.40
N ASN A 530 42.91 26.50 1.78
CA ASN A 530 41.65 26.07 2.39
C ASN A 530 41.55 24.56 2.69
N LEU A 531 42.64 23.91 3.13
CA LEU A 531 42.56 22.50 3.57
C LEU A 531 41.77 22.35 4.88
N MET A 532 40.72 21.52 4.86
CA MET A 532 40.01 21.15 6.09
C MET A 532 40.89 20.28 7.00
N SER A 533 41.23 20.83 8.18
CA SER A 533 41.91 20.08 9.24
C SER A 533 41.02 18.97 9.80
N PHE A 534 41.62 17.82 10.13
CA PHE A 534 40.95 16.68 10.77
C PHE A 534 40.10 17.08 12.00
N ARG A 535 40.56 18.05 12.81
CA ARG A 535 39.81 18.57 13.97
C ARG A 535 38.56 19.37 13.59
N SER A 536 38.52 19.95 12.39
CA SER A 536 37.32 20.62 11.86
C SER A 536 36.38 19.62 11.20
N SER A 537 36.89 18.68 10.40
CA SER A 537 36.09 17.60 9.82
C SER A 537 35.42 16.73 10.88
N ALA A 538 36.12 16.40 11.98
CA ALA A 538 35.54 15.66 13.10
C ALA A 538 34.42 16.43 13.83
N ARG A 539 34.56 17.76 13.98
CA ARG A 539 33.49 18.60 14.54
C ARG A 539 32.29 18.71 13.59
N ALA A 540 32.52 18.81 12.28
CA ALA A 540 31.46 18.83 11.29
C ALA A 540 30.67 17.52 11.28
N VAL A 541 31.35 16.36 11.27
CA VAL A 541 30.72 15.04 11.37
C VAL A 541 29.93 14.90 12.69
N ALA A 542 30.51 15.30 13.83
CA ALA A 542 29.79 15.26 15.10
C ALA A 542 28.54 16.17 15.12
N ALA A 543 28.62 17.35 14.50
CA ALA A 543 27.48 18.25 14.36
C ALA A 543 26.36 17.65 13.48
N ILE A 544 26.70 17.00 12.36
CA ILE A 544 25.74 16.28 11.50
C ILE A 544 24.98 15.23 12.31
N TRP A 545 25.71 14.35 13.03
CA TRP A 545 25.10 13.32 13.89
C TRP A 545 24.14 13.93 14.92
N VAL A 546 24.55 14.99 15.62
CA VAL A 546 23.69 15.67 16.61
C VAL A 546 22.45 16.29 15.95
N SER A 547 22.58 16.95 14.80
CA SER A 547 21.43 17.56 14.10
C SER A 547 20.43 16.52 13.60
N CYS A 548 20.90 15.41 13.02
CA CYS A 548 20.02 14.36 12.50
C CYS A 548 19.31 13.60 13.63
N VAL A 549 19.97 13.38 14.78
CA VAL A 549 19.33 12.82 15.98
C VAL A 549 18.25 13.76 16.54
N ILE A 550 18.51 15.08 16.59
CA ILE A 550 17.49 16.05 17.01
C ILE A 550 16.29 16.04 16.06
N LEU A 551 16.52 16.04 14.74
CA LEU A 551 15.45 15.98 13.74
C LEU A 551 14.59 14.72 13.89
N ALA A 552 15.20 13.55 14.03
CA ALA A 552 14.48 12.28 14.18
C ALA A 552 13.70 12.16 15.51
N VAL A 553 14.19 12.77 16.59
CA VAL A 553 13.49 12.74 17.90
C VAL A 553 12.39 13.80 18.01
N LEU A 554 12.47 14.91 17.25
CA LEU A 554 11.54 16.04 17.33
C LEU A 554 10.05 15.64 17.21
N PRO A 555 9.61 14.78 16.26
CA PRO A 555 8.21 14.37 16.18
C PRO A 555 7.72 13.62 17.43
N VAL A 556 8.59 12.83 18.07
CA VAL A 556 8.27 12.07 19.29
C VAL A 556 8.09 13.01 20.48
N ALA A 557 8.88 14.07 20.57
CA ALA A 557 8.75 15.09 21.60
C ALA A 557 7.49 15.95 21.43
N VAL A 558 7.14 16.31 20.18
CA VAL A 558 5.96 17.14 19.88
C VAL A 558 4.65 16.36 20.02
N HIS A 559 4.57 15.12 19.51
CA HIS A 559 3.34 14.33 19.49
C HIS A 559 3.22 13.31 20.65
N TRP A 560 3.95 13.50 21.75
CA TRP A 560 3.98 12.57 22.90
C TRP A 560 2.59 12.22 23.48
N ARG A 561 1.61 13.12 23.36
CA ARG A 561 0.22 12.93 23.85
C ARG A 561 -0.76 12.33 22.83
N SER A 562 -0.31 12.01 21.62
CA SER A 562 -1.16 11.38 20.61
C SER A 562 -1.49 9.92 20.96
N SER A 563 -2.72 9.47 20.66
CA SER A 563 -3.15 8.07 20.87
C SER A 563 -2.40 7.10 19.96
N THR A 564 -2.12 7.51 18.71
CA THR A 564 -1.17 6.85 17.81
C THR A 564 0.18 7.57 17.86
N ARG A 565 1.27 6.81 17.91
CA ARG A 565 2.62 7.38 17.89
C ARG A 565 3.00 7.79 16.47
N PHE A 566 3.69 8.93 16.30
CA PHE A 566 4.12 9.42 14.98
C PHE A 566 4.84 8.37 14.11
N TYR A 567 5.76 7.59 14.69
CA TYR A 567 6.45 6.52 13.96
C TYR A 567 5.59 5.26 13.77
N GLY A 568 4.60 5.03 14.63
CA GLY A 568 3.66 3.91 14.58
C GLY A 568 2.48 4.13 13.62
N ALA A 569 2.64 4.96 12.59
CA ALA A 569 1.65 5.18 11.55
C ALA A 569 1.42 3.93 10.68
N ASN A 570 2.43 3.07 10.54
CA ASN A 570 2.40 1.83 9.77
C ASN A 570 3.23 0.74 10.47
N GLY A 571 3.01 -0.53 10.11
CA GLY A 571 3.71 -1.66 10.72
C GLY A 571 5.24 -1.64 10.55
N MET A 572 5.74 -0.98 9.49
CA MET A 572 7.18 -0.84 9.21
C MET A 572 7.87 0.24 10.06
N CYS A 573 7.10 1.04 10.81
CA CYS A 573 7.59 2.12 11.67
C CYS A 573 8.34 3.24 10.93
N PHE A 574 8.10 3.42 9.62
CA PHE A 574 8.86 4.35 8.76
C PHE A 574 8.00 5.54 8.30
N PRO A 575 8.40 6.82 8.54
CA PRO A 575 7.50 7.97 8.50
C PRO A 575 7.35 8.59 7.09
N LEU A 576 7.28 7.77 6.04
CA LEU A 576 7.33 8.23 4.65
C LEU A 576 5.96 8.68 4.08
N HIS A 577 4.84 8.15 4.60
CA HIS A 577 3.47 8.64 4.34
C HIS A 577 3.17 8.85 2.83
N ILE A 578 3.05 7.75 2.08
CA ILE A 578 2.78 7.73 0.62
C ILE A 578 1.44 7.07 0.31
N ASP A 579 1.14 6.01 1.09
CA ASP A 579 -0.17 5.47 1.40
C ASP A 579 -1.18 6.58 1.78
N ASP A 580 -0.96 7.25 2.91
CA ASP A 580 -1.80 8.37 3.37
C ASP A 580 -1.04 9.70 3.30
N PRO A 581 -1.14 10.47 2.20
CA PRO A 581 -0.37 11.71 2.00
C PRO A 581 -0.68 12.83 3.00
N TYR A 582 -1.79 12.74 3.75
CA TYR A 582 -2.25 13.75 4.70
C TYR A 582 -2.35 13.25 6.16
N LEU A 583 -1.80 12.07 6.48
CA LEU A 583 -1.79 11.54 7.85
C LEU A 583 -1.07 12.48 8.83
N THR A 584 -1.39 12.38 10.12
CA THR A 584 -0.81 13.22 11.20
C THR A 584 0.72 13.23 11.16
N GLY A 585 1.30 14.35 10.75
CA GLY A 585 2.75 14.52 10.61
C GLY A 585 3.29 14.46 9.17
N TRP A 586 2.43 14.39 8.15
CA TRP A 586 2.81 14.47 6.73
C TRP A 586 3.72 15.66 6.40
N GLN A 587 3.55 16.79 7.09
CA GLN A 587 4.35 18.01 6.93
C GLN A 587 5.84 17.76 7.21
N TYR A 588 6.17 17.05 8.30
CA TYR A 588 7.55 16.65 8.61
C TYR A 588 8.10 15.71 7.53
N SER A 589 7.30 14.72 7.13
CA SER A 589 7.68 13.74 6.10
C SER A 589 8.05 14.41 4.78
N THR A 590 7.19 15.32 4.29
CA THR A 590 7.45 16.12 3.09
C THR A 590 8.65 17.05 3.26
N PHE A 591 8.78 17.74 4.40
CA PHE A 591 9.91 18.63 4.66
C PHE A 591 11.26 17.90 4.60
N ILE A 592 11.36 16.72 5.23
CA ILE A 592 12.60 15.93 5.20
C ILE A 592 12.84 15.33 3.80
N PHE A 593 11.93 14.47 3.33
CA PHE A 593 12.19 13.67 2.11
C PHE A 593 12.15 14.46 0.81
N LEU A 594 11.37 15.55 0.73
CA LEU A 594 11.28 16.38 -0.48
C LEU A 594 12.15 17.65 -0.38
N CYS A 595 12.09 18.40 0.74
CA CYS A 595 12.82 19.67 0.83
C CYS A 595 14.28 19.49 1.25
N VAL A 596 14.57 18.82 2.36
CA VAL A 596 15.94 18.65 2.88
C VAL A 596 16.77 17.75 1.96
N ASN A 597 16.26 16.58 1.59
CA ASN A 597 16.99 15.65 0.73
C ASN A 597 17.02 16.11 -0.74
N GLY A 598 15.96 16.76 -1.24
CA GLY A 598 15.96 17.42 -2.55
C GLY A 598 16.99 18.57 -2.66
N ALA A 599 17.06 19.44 -1.65
CA ALA A 599 18.07 20.51 -1.60
C ALA A 599 19.50 19.96 -1.45
N SER A 600 19.68 18.86 -0.71
CA SER A 600 20.95 18.16 -0.56
C SER A 600 21.47 17.62 -1.90
N LEU A 601 20.61 16.90 -2.64
CA LEU A 601 20.93 16.38 -3.98
C LEU A 601 21.24 17.51 -4.98
N LEU A 602 20.48 18.61 -4.95
CA LEU A 602 20.73 19.78 -5.78
C LEU A 602 22.09 20.44 -5.46
N LEU A 603 22.40 20.65 -4.18
CA LEU A 603 23.68 21.21 -3.73
C LEU A 603 24.85 20.31 -4.15
N VAL A 604 24.71 18.99 -4.00
CA VAL A 604 25.70 18.01 -4.46
C VAL A 604 25.88 18.10 -5.98
N ALA A 605 24.81 18.13 -6.77
CA ALA A 605 24.89 18.27 -8.22
C ALA A 605 25.62 19.57 -8.65
N LEU A 606 25.35 20.69 -7.98
CA LEU A 606 26.03 21.98 -8.21
C LEU A 606 27.53 21.93 -7.84
N LEU A 607 27.89 21.30 -6.71
CA LEU A 607 29.28 21.10 -6.30
C LEU A 607 30.05 20.21 -7.30
N TYR A 608 29.41 19.17 -7.85
CA TYR A 608 30.02 18.30 -8.87
C TYR A 608 30.17 18.99 -10.22
N LEU A 609 29.19 19.80 -10.63
CA LEU A 609 29.31 20.64 -11.82
C LEU A 609 30.48 21.64 -11.65
N GLY A 610 30.58 22.29 -10.48
CA GLY A 610 31.71 23.16 -10.13
C GLY A 610 33.06 22.43 -10.15
N MET A 611 33.14 21.23 -9.58
CA MET A 611 34.33 20.38 -9.59
C MET A 611 34.74 20.00 -11.03
N PHE A 612 33.80 19.58 -11.87
CA PHE A 612 34.07 19.25 -13.28
C PHE A 612 34.55 20.47 -14.07
N LEU A 613 33.91 21.64 -13.89
CA LEU A 613 34.33 22.90 -14.51
C LEU A 613 35.72 23.35 -14.02
N SER A 614 36.07 23.12 -12.75
CA SER A 614 37.44 23.35 -12.24
C SER A 614 38.45 22.45 -12.95
N ILE A 615 38.18 21.13 -13.05
CA ILE A 615 39.04 20.16 -13.72
C ILE A 615 39.21 20.51 -15.21
N VAL A 616 38.15 20.93 -15.91
CA VAL A 616 38.22 21.33 -17.32
C VAL A 616 39.01 22.62 -17.52
N ARG A 617 38.92 23.60 -16.60
CA ARG A 617 39.76 24.81 -16.62
C ARG A 617 41.22 24.51 -16.33
N THR A 618 41.51 23.80 -15.23
CA THR A 618 42.90 23.52 -14.80
C THR A 618 43.62 22.58 -15.77
N ARG A 619 42.94 21.59 -16.36
CA ARG A 619 43.52 20.72 -17.41
C ARG A 619 43.93 21.47 -18.69
N ARG A 620 43.38 22.67 -18.96
CA ARG A 620 43.83 23.55 -20.06
C ARG A 620 45.04 24.41 -19.70
N ALA A 621 45.34 24.60 -18.41
CA ALA A 621 46.46 25.38 -17.92
C ALA A 621 47.69 24.52 -17.55
N THR A 622 47.45 23.33 -16.99
CA THR A 622 48.49 22.38 -16.56
C THR A 622 48.00 20.93 -16.71
N PRO A 623 48.84 19.97 -17.11
CA PRO A 623 48.47 18.56 -17.13
C PRO A 623 48.35 18.01 -15.69
N LEU A 624 47.12 17.83 -15.20
CA LEU A 624 46.87 17.18 -13.90
C LEU A 624 47.41 15.75 -13.87
N ALA A 625 47.77 15.30 -12.66
CA ALA A 625 48.12 13.91 -12.42
C ALA A 625 46.92 12.99 -12.67
N VAL A 626 47.17 11.83 -13.29
CA VAL A 626 46.11 10.88 -13.71
C VAL A 626 45.25 10.38 -12.53
N GLY A 627 45.82 10.36 -11.33
CA GLY A 627 45.14 9.89 -10.11
C GLY A 627 43.90 10.71 -9.73
N ASP A 628 43.92 12.04 -9.91
CA ASP A 628 42.85 12.91 -9.41
C ASP A 628 41.56 12.79 -10.24
N VAL A 629 41.72 12.58 -11.56
CA VAL A 629 40.60 12.31 -12.48
C VAL A 629 39.92 10.99 -12.14
N ASP A 630 40.68 9.95 -11.80
CA ASP A 630 40.11 8.68 -11.37
C ASP A 630 39.46 8.75 -9.98
N VAL A 631 39.96 9.61 -9.10
CA VAL A 631 39.34 9.91 -7.79
C VAL A 631 37.99 10.62 -8.00
N ALA A 632 37.92 11.64 -8.85
CA ALA A 632 36.66 12.33 -9.16
C ALA A 632 35.60 11.40 -9.78
N LYS A 633 35.99 10.52 -10.72
CA LYS A 633 35.08 9.51 -11.31
C LYS A 633 34.48 8.55 -10.27
N ARG A 634 35.23 8.16 -9.24
CA ARG A 634 34.73 7.24 -8.19
C ARG A 634 33.61 7.89 -7.39
N PHE A 635 33.78 9.15 -7.01
CA PHE A 635 32.77 9.90 -6.26
C PHE A 635 31.53 10.26 -7.09
N PHE A 636 31.67 10.40 -8.42
CA PHE A 636 30.53 10.56 -9.33
C PHE A 636 29.55 9.38 -9.26
N PHE A 637 30.04 8.13 -9.26
CA PHE A 637 29.17 6.95 -9.16
C PHE A 637 28.47 6.83 -7.79
N ILE A 638 29.14 7.24 -6.71
CA ILE A 638 28.54 7.28 -5.37
C ILE A 638 27.34 8.24 -5.33
N VAL A 639 27.52 9.47 -5.82
CA VAL A 639 26.42 10.46 -5.90
C VAL A 639 25.33 10.03 -6.88
N LEU A 640 25.68 9.38 -7.99
CA LEU A 640 24.70 8.86 -8.94
C LEU A 640 23.83 7.75 -8.32
N THR A 641 24.42 6.84 -7.55
CA THR A 641 23.65 5.76 -6.88
C THR A 641 22.71 6.30 -5.81
N ASP A 642 23.16 7.24 -4.98
CA ASP A 642 22.30 7.91 -3.98
C ASP A 642 21.13 8.66 -4.65
N ALA A 643 21.41 9.47 -5.68
CA ALA A 643 20.39 10.16 -6.46
C ALA A 643 19.38 9.21 -7.13
N CYS A 644 19.84 8.06 -7.63
CA CYS A 644 18.96 7.03 -8.20
C CYS A 644 18.07 6.32 -7.16
N CYS A 645 18.46 6.29 -5.88
CA CYS A 645 17.61 5.75 -4.81
C CYS A 645 16.57 6.77 -4.35
N TRP A 646 16.95 8.04 -4.20
CA TRP A 646 16.07 9.09 -3.66
C TRP A 646 15.13 9.74 -4.70
N ALA A 647 15.54 9.88 -5.96
CA ALA A 647 14.70 10.53 -6.97
C ALA A 647 13.34 9.85 -7.19
N PRO A 648 13.22 8.51 -7.25
CA PRO A 648 11.91 7.85 -7.31
C PRO A 648 11.04 8.15 -6.07
N ILE A 649 11.64 8.19 -4.88
CA ILE A 649 10.94 8.45 -3.61
C ILE A 649 10.36 9.87 -3.61
N ALA A 650 11.14 10.86 -4.05
CA ALA A 650 10.66 12.23 -4.21
C ALA A 650 9.51 12.34 -5.23
N VAL A 651 9.61 11.63 -6.38
CA VAL A 651 8.54 11.60 -7.39
C VAL A 651 7.27 10.95 -6.84
N MET A 652 7.36 9.80 -6.15
CA MET A 652 6.20 9.14 -5.53
C MET A 652 5.55 10.02 -4.46
N LYS A 653 6.33 10.76 -3.66
CA LYS A 653 5.80 11.70 -2.67
C LYS A 653 5.03 12.86 -3.32
N VAL A 654 5.52 13.39 -4.45
CA VAL A 654 4.81 14.42 -5.23
C VAL A 654 3.53 13.89 -5.86
N LEU A 655 3.53 12.65 -6.38
CA LEU A 655 2.34 12.01 -6.93
C LEU A 655 1.27 11.75 -5.85
N ALA A 656 1.66 11.30 -4.66
CA ALA A 656 0.75 11.11 -3.53
C ALA A 656 0.09 12.44 -3.11
N LEU A 657 0.88 13.53 -2.99
CA LEU A 657 0.35 14.87 -2.70
C LEU A 657 -0.54 15.42 -3.83
N ALA A 658 -0.39 14.94 -5.06
CA ALA A 658 -1.28 15.25 -6.19
C ALA A 658 -2.54 14.35 -6.23
N HIS A 659 -2.84 13.61 -5.16
CA HIS A 659 -3.96 12.66 -5.05
C HIS A 659 -3.94 11.53 -6.11
N VAL A 660 -2.77 11.20 -6.65
CA VAL A 660 -2.60 10.02 -7.52
C VAL A 660 -2.49 8.78 -6.64
N HIS A 661 -3.45 7.86 -6.77
CA HIS A 661 -3.47 6.61 -6.01
C HIS A 661 -2.25 5.74 -6.32
N ILE A 662 -1.42 5.47 -5.29
CA ILE A 662 -0.24 4.60 -5.37
C ILE A 662 -0.56 3.27 -4.70
N SER A 663 -0.20 2.15 -5.33
CA SER A 663 -0.35 0.82 -4.69
C SER A 663 0.53 0.72 -3.45
N ALA A 664 -0.05 0.34 -2.32
CA ALA A 664 0.70 0.14 -1.08
C ALA A 664 1.67 -1.06 -1.14
N GLU A 665 1.52 -1.97 -2.11
CA GLU A 665 2.57 -2.96 -2.42
C GLU A 665 3.87 -2.29 -2.91
N LEU A 666 3.76 -1.23 -3.72
CA LEU A 666 4.92 -0.45 -4.18
C LEU A 666 5.58 0.26 -3.00
N TYR A 667 4.77 0.80 -2.08
CA TYR A 667 5.27 1.39 -0.83
C TYR A 667 6.04 0.36 0.03
N ALA A 668 5.53 -0.87 0.16
CA ALA A 668 6.24 -1.95 0.85
C ALA A 668 7.64 -2.21 0.25
N TRP A 669 7.74 -2.33 -1.09
CA TRP A 669 9.02 -2.49 -1.78
C TRP A 669 9.94 -1.29 -1.63
N VAL A 670 9.40 -0.07 -1.56
CA VAL A 670 10.21 1.15 -1.34
C VAL A 670 10.88 1.13 0.03
N VAL A 671 10.15 0.78 1.10
CA VAL A 671 10.70 0.76 2.46
C VAL A 671 11.60 -0.46 2.70
N VAL A 672 11.25 -1.64 2.17
CA VAL A 672 12.03 -2.89 2.35
C VAL A 672 13.30 -2.93 1.49
N PHE A 673 13.25 -2.39 0.27
CA PHE A 673 14.31 -2.56 -0.73
C PHE A 673 14.92 -1.22 -1.20
N LEU A 674 14.12 -0.25 -1.64
CA LEU A 674 14.68 0.96 -2.28
C LEU A 674 15.39 1.91 -1.30
N VAL A 675 14.87 2.09 -0.08
CA VAL A 675 15.54 2.91 0.95
C VAL A 675 16.86 2.26 1.42
N PRO A 676 16.93 0.96 1.75
CA PRO A 676 18.16 0.36 2.27
C PRO A 676 19.21 -0.03 1.22
N ILE A 677 18.87 -0.13 -0.08
CA ILE A 677 19.82 -0.56 -1.12
C ILE A 677 21.04 0.36 -1.23
N ASN A 678 20.88 1.65 -0.93
CA ASN A 678 21.97 2.62 -0.90
C ASN A 678 23.02 2.23 0.17
N SER A 679 22.57 1.97 1.40
CA SER A 679 23.40 1.50 2.53
C SER A 679 24.06 0.14 2.29
N ALA A 680 23.46 -0.71 1.45
CA ALA A 680 24.04 -1.96 0.97
C ALA A 680 25.14 -1.75 -0.10
N ILE A 681 24.89 -0.90 -1.09
CA ILE A 681 25.81 -0.64 -2.21
C ILE A 681 27.01 0.22 -1.79
N ASN A 682 26.80 1.16 -0.87
CA ASN A 682 27.80 2.08 -0.32
C ASN A 682 29.15 1.38 0.01
N PRO A 683 29.20 0.32 0.85
CA PRO A 683 30.42 -0.46 1.09
C PRO A 683 31.17 -0.93 -0.16
N VAL A 684 30.45 -1.39 -1.19
CA VAL A 684 31.04 -1.90 -2.42
C VAL A 684 31.76 -0.76 -3.15
N LEU A 685 31.13 0.42 -3.20
CA LEU A 685 31.70 1.62 -3.79
C LEU A 685 32.89 2.16 -2.96
N TYR A 686 32.87 2.12 -1.63
CA TYR A 686 34.00 2.58 -0.79
C TYR A 686 35.17 1.58 -0.70
N THR A 687 34.98 0.33 -1.14
CA THR A 687 35.96 -0.77 -1.02
C THR A 687 36.62 -1.11 -2.35
N LEU A 688 35.85 -1.31 -3.43
CA LEU A 688 36.40 -1.68 -4.73
C LEU A 688 37.23 -0.55 -5.38
N THR A 689 36.96 0.70 -4.98
CA THR A 689 37.57 1.91 -5.55
C THR A 689 38.96 2.24 -4.98
N ILE A 690 39.49 1.47 -4.02
CA ILE A 690 40.85 1.66 -3.49
C ILE A 690 41.79 0.50 -3.92
N PRO A 691 42.86 0.77 -4.70
CA PRO A 691 43.75 -0.27 -5.19
C PRO A 691 44.53 -0.97 -4.06
N LYS A 692 44.93 -0.25 -2.99
CA LYS A 692 45.52 -0.87 -1.78
C LYS A 692 44.59 -1.94 -1.18
N TYR A 693 43.29 -1.65 -1.08
CA TYR A 693 42.28 -2.54 -0.49
C TYR A 693 41.96 -3.72 -1.40
N ARG A 694 41.82 -3.49 -2.72
CA ARG A 694 41.69 -4.56 -3.72
C ARG A 694 42.87 -5.54 -3.66
N GLN A 695 44.09 -5.06 -3.44
CA GLN A 695 45.27 -5.92 -3.25
C GLN A 695 45.30 -6.66 -1.89
N VAL A 696 44.63 -6.15 -0.86
CA VAL A 696 44.50 -6.83 0.45
C VAL A 696 43.41 -7.89 0.40
N LEU A 697 42.23 -7.59 -0.16
CA LEU A 697 41.19 -8.58 -0.46
C LEU A 697 41.70 -9.69 -1.38
N ALA A 698 42.40 -9.35 -2.47
CA ALA A 698 43.04 -10.33 -3.33
C ALA A 698 44.23 -11.07 -2.69
N ARG A 699 44.67 -10.70 -1.48
CA ARG A 699 45.61 -11.48 -0.65
C ARG A 699 44.88 -12.36 0.37
N LEU A 700 43.78 -11.87 0.96
CA LEU A 700 42.91 -12.64 1.85
C LEU A 700 42.18 -13.76 1.10
N ALA A 701 41.58 -13.48 -0.05
CA ALA A 701 40.95 -14.49 -0.91
C ALA A 701 41.95 -15.56 -1.38
N ARG A 702 43.20 -15.17 -1.69
CA ARG A 702 44.27 -16.14 -1.97
C ARG A 702 44.71 -16.94 -0.74
N ARG A 703 44.69 -16.36 0.47
CA ARG A 703 44.95 -17.12 1.71
C ARG A 703 43.83 -18.11 2.03
N LEU A 704 42.57 -17.71 1.85
CA LEU A 704 41.41 -18.59 2.00
C LEU A 704 41.47 -19.75 1.00
N ALA A 705 41.63 -19.45 -0.30
CA ALA A 705 41.80 -20.48 -1.33
C ALA A 705 43.01 -21.40 -1.10
N VAL A 706 44.09 -20.90 -0.48
CA VAL A 706 45.25 -21.73 -0.09
C VAL A 706 44.96 -22.58 1.15
N CYS A 707 44.28 -22.07 2.17
CA CYS A 707 43.86 -22.92 3.29
C CYS A 707 42.80 -23.96 2.85
N ASP A 708 41.89 -23.63 1.92
CA ASP A 708 41.00 -24.62 1.27
C ASP A 708 41.77 -25.69 0.48
N ALA A 709 42.81 -25.30 -0.27
CA ALA A 709 43.69 -26.24 -0.95
C ALA A 709 44.47 -27.14 0.03
N VAL A 710 44.87 -26.61 1.19
CA VAL A 710 45.57 -27.34 2.26
C VAL A 710 44.61 -28.23 3.09
N LEU A 711 43.32 -27.87 3.19
CA LEU A 711 42.29 -28.67 3.85
C LEU A 711 41.77 -29.80 2.94
N SER A 712 41.57 -29.53 1.65
CA SER A 712 41.16 -30.54 0.67
C SER A 712 42.23 -31.60 0.43
N THR A 713 43.51 -31.22 0.40
CA THR A 713 44.65 -32.16 0.37
C THR A 713 44.90 -32.92 1.69
N ARG A 714 44.05 -32.71 2.71
CA ARG A 714 44.09 -33.44 4.00
C ARG A 714 42.89 -34.34 4.28
N ARG A 715 41.98 -34.52 3.31
CA ARG A 715 41.09 -35.70 3.34
C ARG A 715 41.96 -36.94 3.11
N PRO A 716 41.91 -37.98 3.96
CA PRO A 716 42.54 -39.25 3.63
C PRO A 716 41.84 -39.85 2.41
N SER A 717 42.61 -40.30 1.43
CA SER A 717 42.08 -41.01 0.25
C SER A 717 41.61 -42.40 0.64
N ALA A 718 40.34 -42.51 1.01
CA ALA A 718 39.58 -43.70 0.63
C ALA A 718 39.39 -43.68 -0.90
N ASP A 719 39.38 -44.86 -1.50
CA ASP A 719 38.99 -45.16 -2.88
C ASP A 719 39.79 -44.43 -3.98
N LEU A 720 40.90 -45.06 -4.40
CA LEU A 720 41.59 -44.78 -5.66
C LEU A 720 41.85 -46.08 -6.44
N GLU A 721 40.83 -46.92 -6.51
CA GLU A 721 40.73 -48.12 -7.35
C GLU A 721 39.42 -48.03 -8.17
N LEU A 722 39.47 -47.36 -9.33
CA LEU A 722 38.72 -47.64 -10.58
C LEU A 722 38.92 -46.50 -11.60
N SER A 723 39.98 -46.55 -12.42
CA SER A 723 40.01 -45.84 -13.72
C SER A 723 41.07 -46.39 -14.70
N ARG A 724 40.99 -47.69 -14.97
CA ARG A 724 41.44 -48.29 -16.24
C ARG A 724 40.39 -49.36 -16.55
N TYR A 725 39.52 -49.24 -17.56
CA TYR A 725 39.59 -48.48 -18.83
C TYR A 725 38.29 -47.67 -19.10
N GLY A 726 38.26 -46.89 -20.19
CA GLY A 726 37.00 -46.44 -20.84
C GLY A 726 36.24 -47.62 -21.48
N VAL A 727 35.08 -47.43 -22.12
CA VAL A 727 34.70 -46.33 -23.02
C VAL A 727 33.19 -45.98 -22.93
N LEU A 728 32.85 -44.77 -23.39
CA LEU A 728 31.53 -44.14 -23.53
C LEU A 728 30.43 -44.99 -24.23
N PRO A 729 29.14 -44.79 -23.90
CA PRO A 729 28.06 -44.96 -24.87
C PRO A 729 28.08 -43.81 -25.89
N ARG A 730 27.84 -44.11 -27.18
CA ARG A 730 27.87 -43.12 -28.27
C ARG A 730 26.52 -43.06 -28.99
N VAL A 731 26.01 -41.85 -29.25
CA VAL A 731 24.88 -41.64 -30.16
C VAL A 731 25.40 -41.31 -31.56
N SER A 732 24.78 -41.94 -32.58
CA SER A 732 24.86 -41.65 -34.03
C SER A 732 26.26 -41.45 -34.65
N GLN A 733 26.76 -42.45 -35.38
CA GLN A 733 26.51 -42.60 -36.83
C GLN A 733 26.93 -44.03 -37.30
N PRO A 734 26.48 -44.55 -38.46
CA PRO A 734 26.32 -46.00 -38.69
C PRO A 734 27.38 -46.70 -39.57
N SER A 735 27.64 -48.00 -39.33
CA SER A 735 27.80 -49.11 -40.32
C SER A 735 28.54 -50.37 -39.76
N GLY A 736 28.11 -51.59 -40.15
CA GLY A 736 29.00 -52.77 -40.37
C GLY A 736 29.12 -53.93 -39.33
N SER A 737 28.33 -55.00 -39.50
CA SER A 737 28.66 -56.47 -39.41
C SER A 737 29.54 -57.14 -38.30
N ASP A 738 28.92 -58.12 -37.60
CA ASP A 738 29.34 -59.53 -37.25
C ASP A 738 30.58 -59.89 -36.36
N GLY A 739 30.55 -61.02 -35.58
CA GLY A 739 31.82 -61.55 -34.98
C GLY A 739 31.98 -62.68 -33.90
N GLU A 740 30.97 -63.16 -33.14
CA GLU A 740 30.92 -64.49 -32.43
C GLU A 740 31.99 -65.06 -31.39
N ARG A 741 31.56 -65.33 -30.12
CA ARG A 741 31.91 -66.42 -29.09
C ARG A 741 33.28 -66.64 -28.33
N ARG A 742 33.14 -66.79 -26.97
CA ARG A 742 33.71 -67.82 -25.99
C ARG A 742 34.93 -67.55 -25.04
N HIS A 743 35.02 -68.43 -24.00
CA HIS A 743 35.70 -68.48 -22.66
C HIS A 743 36.98 -69.39 -22.60
N PRO A 744 37.71 -69.69 -21.46
CA PRO A 744 37.99 -69.01 -20.14
C PRO A 744 39.44 -69.22 -19.49
N GLU A 745 39.65 -68.79 -18.21
CA GLU A 745 40.58 -69.30 -17.11
C GLU A 745 42.16 -69.23 -17.21
N ASP A 746 43.03 -69.32 -16.16
CA ASP A 746 43.06 -68.91 -14.70
C ASP A 746 44.49 -69.08 -14.02
N THR A 747 44.71 -68.65 -12.74
CA THR A 747 45.83 -68.92 -11.74
C THR A 747 47.21 -68.18 -11.86
N GLY A 748 48.12 -68.06 -10.84
CA GLY A 748 48.09 -68.23 -9.35
C GLY A 748 49.47 -68.52 -8.65
N GLY A 749 49.85 -67.88 -7.50
CA GLY A 749 51.01 -68.27 -6.61
C GLY A 749 51.77 -67.16 -5.76
N PRO A 750 52.52 -67.44 -4.64
CA PRO A 750 53.09 -66.41 -3.69
C PRO A 750 54.55 -66.58 -3.09
N ALA A 751 55.13 -65.58 -2.35
CA ALA A 751 55.93 -65.64 -1.06
C ALA A 751 57.04 -64.55 -0.70
N GLU A 752 57.06 -64.04 0.57
CA GLU A 752 58.16 -63.63 1.56
C GLU A 752 59.47 -62.77 1.23
N PRO A 753 60.40 -62.36 2.17
CA PRO A 753 60.28 -61.45 3.37
C PRO A 753 61.52 -60.52 3.81
N ARG A 754 61.41 -59.73 4.93
CA ARG A 754 62.44 -59.20 5.95
C ARG A 754 63.31 -57.87 5.85
N LEU A 755 63.15 -56.96 6.86
CA LEU A 755 64.14 -56.18 7.73
C LEU A 755 65.06 -55.02 7.14
N GLN A 756 65.85 -54.12 7.82
CA GLN A 756 66.24 -53.77 9.25
C GLN A 756 66.94 -52.35 9.48
N GLU A 757 66.92 -51.76 10.73
CA GLU A 757 67.78 -50.71 11.44
C GLU A 757 68.20 -49.32 10.81
N ASP A 758 68.93 -48.30 11.38
CA ASP A 758 69.83 -48.05 12.58
C ASP A 758 69.79 -46.59 13.23
N PHE A 759 70.93 -45.86 13.50
CA PHE A 759 71.15 -44.73 14.49
C PHE A 759 72.04 -43.52 13.98
N SER A 760 72.63 -42.47 14.65
CA SER A 760 72.91 -41.98 16.04
C SER A 760 73.15 -40.39 16.15
N ILE A 761 73.96 -39.82 17.09
CA ILE A 761 73.97 -38.37 17.56
C ILE A 761 75.37 -37.78 18.03
N HIS A 762 75.77 -36.47 17.84
CA HIS A 762 76.43 -35.54 18.86
C HIS A 762 76.86 -34.05 18.49
N HIS A 763 77.35 -33.28 19.51
CA HIS A 763 77.60 -31.80 19.71
C HIS A 763 78.73 -31.01 18.95
N GLY A 764 78.76 -29.64 19.02
CA GLY A 764 79.87 -28.73 18.57
C GLY A 764 79.83 -27.23 19.00
N ARG A 765 80.90 -26.41 18.76
CA ARG A 765 81.17 -25.00 19.28
C ARG A 765 82.17 -24.19 18.38
N ARG A 766 82.46 -22.85 18.44
CA ARG A 766 81.75 -21.55 18.79
C ARG A 766 82.71 -20.30 18.64
N GLN A 767 82.23 -19.09 18.19
CA GLN A 767 82.87 -17.72 18.24
C GLN A 767 84.14 -17.43 17.35
N PRO A 768 84.69 -16.18 17.17
CA PRO A 768 84.17 -14.77 17.24
C PRO A 768 84.71 -13.67 16.21
N ARG A 769 83.88 -12.67 15.79
CA ARG A 769 84.21 -11.27 15.29
C ARG A 769 85.25 -11.12 14.11
N PRO A 770 85.69 -9.92 13.64
CA PRO A 770 85.06 -8.61 13.30
C PRO A 770 84.92 -8.47 11.73
N PRO A 771 85.19 -7.37 10.95
CA PRO A 771 85.24 -5.90 11.14
C PRO A 771 84.32 -5.05 10.20
N TRP A 772 84.80 -4.40 9.11
CA TRP A 772 84.09 -3.33 8.35
C TRP A 772 84.31 -3.30 6.81
N ALA A 773 83.26 -2.99 6.02
CA ALA A 773 83.29 -2.65 4.58
C ALA A 773 82.05 -1.83 4.14
N GLN A 774 82.04 -1.22 2.94
CA GLN A 774 81.03 -0.23 2.50
C GLN A 774 80.06 -0.68 1.38
N ARG A 775 78.80 -0.20 1.49
CA ARG A 775 77.83 0.21 0.42
C ARG A 775 77.22 -0.82 -0.57
N ARG A 776 75.92 -0.57 -0.83
CA ARG A 776 75.02 -0.98 -1.96
C ARG A 776 74.35 -2.37 -1.94
N ASN A 777 73.01 -2.30 -1.87
CA ASN A 777 71.99 -3.10 -2.58
C ASN A 777 72.06 -4.64 -2.59
N SER A 778 71.32 -5.30 -1.69
CA SER A 778 70.26 -6.27 -2.05
C SER A 778 69.47 -6.72 -0.82
N LEU A 779 68.14 -6.55 -0.83
CA LEU A 779 67.23 -7.15 0.17
C LEU A 779 66.25 -8.11 -0.51
N ARG A 780 66.78 -9.25 -0.98
CA ARG A 780 65.99 -10.48 -1.15
C ARG A 780 66.10 -11.33 0.12
N GLY A 781 65.30 -11.00 1.12
CA GLY A 781 65.06 -11.88 2.28
C GLY A 781 63.92 -12.85 1.98
N SER A 782 64.19 -14.15 1.94
CA SER A 782 63.16 -15.19 1.79
C SER A 782 62.36 -15.37 3.07
N VAL A 783 61.07 -15.02 3.04
CA VAL A 783 60.12 -15.42 4.08
C VAL A 783 59.58 -16.80 3.72
N GLY A 784 59.70 -17.76 4.63
CA GLY A 784 59.29 -19.15 4.40
C GLY A 784 57.78 -19.34 4.20
N ALA A 785 57.41 -20.47 3.63
CA ALA A 785 56.00 -20.88 3.52
C ALA A 785 55.39 -21.09 4.94
N PRO A 786 54.11 -20.75 5.15
CA PRO A 786 53.43 -20.99 6.42
C PRO A 786 53.25 -22.49 6.67
N THR A 787 53.52 -22.93 7.89
CA THR A 787 53.22 -24.30 8.34
C THR A 787 51.73 -24.48 8.61
N ALA A 788 51.25 -25.72 8.66
CA ALA A 788 49.82 -26.01 8.89
C ALA A 788 49.26 -25.42 10.21
N SER A 789 50.11 -25.15 11.18
CA SER A 789 49.80 -24.41 12.42
C SER A 789 49.45 -22.93 12.23
N THR A 790 49.48 -22.41 11.00
CA THR A 790 49.17 -21.00 10.66
C THR A 790 47.92 -20.83 9.77
N CYS A 791 47.20 -21.92 9.48
CA CYS A 791 45.84 -21.93 8.90
C CYS A 791 44.76 -22.35 9.93
N LEU A 792 45.13 -22.61 11.18
CA LEU A 792 44.27 -23.00 12.31
C LEU A 792 44.03 -21.83 13.27
#